data_AF-A0A517YAR4-F1
#
_entry.id   AF-A0A517YAR4-F1
#
_cell.length_a   1.000
_cell.length_b   1.000
_cell.length_c   1.000
_cell.angle_alpha   90.00
_cell.angle_beta   90.00
_cell.angle_gamma   90.00
#
_symmetry.space_group_name_H-M   'P 1'
#
loop_
_entity.id
_entity.type
_entity.pdbx_description
1 polymer ?
#
loop_
_entity_poly.entity_id
_entity_poly.type
_entity_poly.pdbx_seq_one_letter_code
_entity_poly.pdbx_strand_id
1 'polypeptide(L)'
;MRILHRTTALTFLAALCVTHAAVAETTPIAHYHLKSDEGAIRDTAAPAVLESFAKGGPALKSHGEPKVMSNGPAIRSLAYTGSIKFEDANLCYAAPVNLVRGDNWVVEAWAYATQVNDKGLHTVLANGNGGNGFLIVQSGDQWQLFIGGVGGTNLGKVTANTWTHLAIVRDRGITSAWIDGKKVANQLPVGGGGANNFSLGASAPGKESFNGWIAEARVSTFKPGQFAGATDFLVDTAQAKILRDADRALVAKLITGLATAPGVEKVDAFAERAYDKDWLVAAAKTPASVQVIPGEDNQPAQIMLTNGLVSRTFLVTDGNLGCISLRRADKDIEFVRAIKPEARVSLNGQWVDIGGLVGALDQAFITPDWFYRLQSSGKSFRLAGMKVGPCVKPYEWKPKCNAPIDIPWPALGRRVTFEFAPPENNAALAGLHIDLHYEIYDGIPVMMKTFTLRNQSSKEVVVTSFEGEHLAVQPTNSKMMHVESDYSFALANFRETSSGLGIHAAGSRAPFKEYYLGGGTTRFKRDPNWGSMATLNPAEDIFVRDIENALLISTPPTGPNWTVKPGESFDAFRTFTILNDTTEDERRFLAQRRFYKTLAPQSNEHLFEVHAPSSHHIKHLGPLLDQMHEIGFEQLQAPEHPGSFNYADASPGNIAAMKTVCDYAKQYDIRVGAYQLMMASQGWGSRQDNFNCIDPASKAPGSAFGQSACGASAWADMYFTNMWKVIDGAGMRAFKPDGPFHGDCCAATDHPHHKGLEECA
;
A
#
# COMPACT_ATOMS: atom_id res chain seq x y z
N MET A 1 -12.87 -39.55 -6.37
CA MET A 1 -11.91 -40.32 -7.19
C MET A 1 -10.59 -39.56 -7.21
N ARG A 2 -9.58 -40.05 -6.45
CA ARG A 2 -8.13 -39.74 -6.41
C ARG A 2 -7.72 -38.25 -6.34
N ILE A 3 -7.27 -37.69 -5.21
CA ILE A 3 -5.95 -37.81 -4.52
C ILE A 3 -4.74 -37.71 -5.46
N LEU A 4 -3.80 -36.80 -5.10
CA LEU A 4 -2.47 -36.41 -5.65
C LEU A 4 -2.51 -35.05 -6.38
N HIS A 5 -1.96 -33.94 -5.87
CA HIS A 5 -0.54 -33.76 -5.55
C HIS A 5 -0.31 -32.79 -4.37
N ARG A 6 0.48 -33.26 -3.39
CA ARG A 6 1.22 -32.48 -2.40
C ARG A 6 2.58 -32.07 -3.00
N THR A 7 3.19 -31.07 -2.36
CA THR A 7 4.65 -30.81 -2.25
C THR A 7 5.41 -30.32 -3.49
N THR A 8 5.54 -28.99 -3.60
CA THR A 8 6.73 -28.33 -4.20
C THR A 8 6.96 -26.98 -3.52
N ALA A 9 7.38 -27.03 -2.25
CA ALA A 9 8.02 -25.95 -1.54
C ALA A 9 8.91 -26.63 -0.48
N LEU A 10 10.15 -26.16 -0.31
CA LEU A 10 11.24 -26.78 0.47
C LEU A 10 11.97 -27.96 -0.20
N THR A 11 12.77 -27.68 -1.23
CA THR A 11 14.10 -28.33 -1.43
C THR A 11 14.82 -27.66 -2.61
N PHE A 12 15.47 -26.52 -2.38
CA PHE A 12 16.54 -26.04 -3.27
C PHE A 12 17.55 -25.25 -2.43
N LEU A 13 18.20 -25.97 -1.51
CA LEU A 13 19.37 -25.49 -0.78
C LEU A 13 20.28 -26.68 -0.44
N ALA A 14 20.59 -27.50 -1.45
CA ALA A 14 21.63 -28.53 -1.36
C ALA A 14 21.95 -29.06 -2.77
N ALA A 15 22.94 -28.45 -3.41
CA ALA A 15 23.85 -29.04 -4.41
C ALA A 15 24.36 -27.95 -5.36
N LEU A 16 25.36 -27.18 -4.93
CA LEU A 16 26.36 -26.67 -5.87
C LEU A 16 27.67 -27.36 -5.56
N CYS A 17 28.19 -28.06 -6.56
CA CYS A 17 29.49 -28.72 -6.55
C CYS A 17 30.57 -27.77 -6.04
N VAL A 18 31.21 -28.17 -4.94
CA VAL A 18 32.42 -27.56 -4.43
C VAL A 18 33.56 -27.91 -5.39
N THR A 19 33.79 -27.08 -6.39
CA THR A 19 35.14 -26.95 -6.95
C THR A 19 35.95 -26.17 -5.91
N HIS A 20 36.79 -26.88 -5.15
CA HIS A 20 37.74 -26.30 -4.21
C HIS A 20 38.74 -25.41 -4.98
N ALA A 21 38.38 -24.16 -5.22
CA ALA A 21 39.38 -23.10 -5.32
C ALA A 21 40.02 -22.98 -3.94
N ALA A 22 41.35 -22.95 -3.87
CA ALA A 22 42.08 -22.82 -2.61
C ALA A 22 41.51 -21.63 -1.81
N VAL A 23 40.84 -21.94 -0.70
CA VAL A 23 40.17 -20.95 0.15
C VAL A 23 41.27 -20.25 0.94
N ALA A 24 41.41 -18.95 0.73
CA ALA A 24 42.20 -18.10 1.59
C ALA A 24 41.48 -17.95 2.94
N GLU A 25 42.19 -18.24 4.04
CA GLU A 25 41.70 -18.06 5.41
C GLU A 25 42.46 -16.89 6.03
N THR A 26 41.84 -15.71 6.09
CA THR A 26 42.34 -14.64 6.97
C THR A 26 42.06 -15.01 8.43
N THR A 27 43.02 -14.78 9.31
CA THR A 27 42.84 -14.94 10.77
C THR A 27 42.63 -13.57 11.42
N PRO A 28 41.44 -13.28 11.99
CA PRO A 28 41.18 -12.02 12.67
C PRO A 28 42.11 -11.83 13.88
N ILE A 29 42.77 -10.67 13.94
CA ILE A 29 43.53 -10.17 15.10
C ILE A 29 42.60 -9.36 16.01
N ALA A 30 41.76 -8.52 15.40
CA ALA A 30 40.73 -7.74 16.07
C ALA A 30 39.53 -7.61 15.16
N HIS A 31 38.32 -7.71 15.70
CA HIS A 31 37.09 -7.59 14.92
C HIS A 31 36.00 -6.96 15.76
N TYR A 32 35.55 -5.78 15.36
CA TYR A 32 34.57 -4.99 16.08
C TYR A 32 33.30 -4.89 15.25
N HIS A 33 32.19 -5.39 15.80
CA HIS A 33 30.85 -5.13 15.28
C HIS A 33 30.26 -3.96 16.06
N LEU A 34 30.00 -2.84 15.40
CA LEU A 34 29.50 -1.62 16.02
C LEU A 34 27.97 -1.63 15.99
N LYS A 35 27.37 -2.71 16.55
CA LYS A 35 25.92 -2.95 16.59
C LYS A 35 25.40 -2.96 18.03
N SER A 36 24.09 -2.73 18.24
CA SER A 36 23.40 -3.21 19.46
C SER A 36 22.90 -4.64 19.24
N ASP A 37 23.12 -5.52 20.20
CA ASP A 37 22.66 -6.92 20.14
C ASP A 37 21.14 -7.09 20.38
N GLU A 38 20.41 -5.99 20.57
CA GLU A 38 18.96 -5.95 20.71
C GLU A 38 18.39 -4.97 19.66
N GLY A 39 17.28 -5.36 19.02
CA GLY A 39 16.63 -4.65 17.90
C GLY A 39 16.63 -3.13 18.06
N ALA A 40 17.61 -2.48 17.42
CA ALA A 40 18.07 -1.14 17.74
C ALA A 40 16.95 -0.09 17.80
N ILE A 41 16.76 0.48 18.99
CA ILE A 41 16.08 1.77 19.18
C ILE A 41 17.05 2.84 18.69
N ARG A 42 16.59 3.71 17.78
CA ARG A 42 17.39 4.79 17.19
C ARG A 42 17.83 5.79 18.28
N ASP A 43 19.06 6.27 18.19
CA ASP A 43 19.62 7.37 19.02
C ASP A 43 19.88 7.04 20.51
N THR A 44 20.02 5.77 20.89
CA THR A 44 20.48 5.38 22.23
C THR A 44 22.01 5.45 22.37
N ALA A 45 22.52 5.62 23.60
CA ALA A 45 23.95 5.58 23.87
C ALA A 45 24.58 4.24 23.48
N ALA A 46 25.75 4.28 22.82
CA ALA A 46 26.53 3.09 22.49
C ALA A 46 27.31 2.55 23.71
N PRO A 47 27.76 1.27 23.69
CA PRO A 47 28.50 0.68 24.79
C PRO A 47 29.77 1.47 25.13
N ALA A 48 30.09 1.66 26.42
CA ALA A 48 31.31 2.35 26.83
C ALA A 48 32.61 1.61 26.44
N VAL A 49 32.50 0.31 26.16
CA VAL A 49 33.60 -0.56 25.74
C VAL A 49 33.13 -1.41 24.56
N LEU A 50 33.91 -1.43 23.48
CA LEU A 50 33.74 -2.36 22.37
C LEU A 50 34.71 -3.53 22.53
N GLU A 51 34.14 -4.71 22.78
CA GLU A 51 34.91 -5.95 22.82
C GLU A 51 35.19 -6.47 21.39
N SER A 52 36.38 -7.06 21.23
CA SER A 52 36.74 -7.72 19.96
C SER A 52 36.14 -9.12 19.90
N PHE A 53 35.48 -9.45 18.79
CA PHE A 53 35.03 -10.80 18.46
C PHE A 53 36.19 -11.75 18.13
N ALA A 54 37.34 -11.21 17.72
CA ALA A 54 38.56 -11.97 17.55
C ALA A 54 39.19 -12.29 18.92
N LYS A 55 39.44 -13.58 19.19
CA LYS A 55 40.00 -14.06 20.45
C LYS A 55 41.36 -13.41 20.73
N GLY A 56 41.46 -12.67 21.84
CA GLY A 56 42.69 -11.97 22.25
C GLY A 56 42.87 -10.58 21.64
N GLY A 57 41.91 -10.11 20.83
CA GLY A 57 41.91 -8.72 20.35
C GLY A 57 41.61 -7.74 21.51
N PRO A 58 42.19 -6.54 21.50
CA PRO A 58 42.03 -5.58 22.60
C PRO A 58 40.63 -4.95 22.58
N ALA A 59 40.10 -4.66 23.77
CA ALA A 59 38.89 -3.86 23.92
C ALA A 59 39.17 -2.38 23.60
N LEU A 60 38.23 -1.70 22.95
CA LEU A 60 38.32 -0.26 22.69
C LEU A 60 37.42 0.50 23.65
N LYS A 61 37.91 1.59 24.24
CA LYS A 61 37.12 2.42 25.16
C LYS A 61 36.53 3.62 24.43
N SER A 62 35.27 3.94 24.73
CA SER A 62 34.64 5.14 24.19
C SER A 62 35.25 6.41 24.77
N HIS A 63 35.33 7.44 23.94
CA HIS A 63 35.50 8.84 24.32
C HIS A 63 34.28 9.59 23.80
N GLY A 64 33.62 10.33 24.70
CA GLY A 64 32.29 10.87 24.44
C GLY A 64 31.19 9.80 24.47
N GLU A 65 30.02 10.15 23.94
CA GLU A 65 28.84 9.27 23.88
C GLU A 65 28.39 9.03 22.42
N PRO A 66 29.11 8.17 21.66
CA PRO A 66 28.62 7.71 20.36
C PRO A 66 27.23 7.08 20.48
N LYS A 67 26.44 7.10 19.40
CA LYS A 67 25.05 6.63 19.42
C LYS A 67 24.83 5.43 18.52
N VAL A 68 23.93 4.52 18.91
CA VAL A 68 23.52 3.39 18.08
C VAL A 68 22.51 3.84 17.02
N MET A 69 22.68 3.34 15.80
CA MET A 69 21.79 3.56 14.67
C MET A 69 21.26 2.23 14.13
N SER A 70 19.99 2.22 13.70
CA SER A 70 19.34 1.11 13.01
C SER A 70 19.55 1.18 11.49
N ASN A 71 20.80 1.37 11.07
CA ASN A 71 21.23 1.36 9.67
C ASN A 71 22.56 0.62 9.57
N GLY A 72 22.67 -0.34 8.65
CA GLY A 72 23.90 -1.06 8.38
C GLY A 72 24.03 -1.37 6.88
N PRO A 73 25.23 -1.78 6.41
CA PRO A 73 25.43 -2.14 5.02
C PRO A 73 24.50 -3.29 4.61
N ALA A 74 23.75 -3.13 3.52
CA ALA A 74 22.72 -4.11 3.09
C ALA A 74 23.29 -5.53 2.89
N ILE A 75 24.52 -5.63 2.39
CA ILE A 75 25.21 -6.92 2.20
C ILE A 75 25.55 -7.64 3.51
N ARG A 76 25.57 -6.91 4.63
CA ARG A 76 25.84 -7.45 5.97
C ARG A 76 24.57 -7.69 6.77
N SER A 77 23.39 -7.46 6.20
CA SER A 77 22.09 -7.54 6.88
C SER A 77 21.80 -8.89 7.54
N LEU A 78 22.35 -9.99 7.01
CA LEU A 78 22.26 -11.33 7.61
C LEU A 78 23.13 -11.48 8.88
N ALA A 79 24.17 -10.66 9.03
CA ALA A 79 25.07 -10.67 10.18
C ALA A 79 24.67 -9.62 11.24
N TYR A 80 24.22 -8.43 10.80
CA TYR A 80 23.76 -7.34 11.65
C TYR A 80 23.01 -6.26 10.87
N THR A 81 22.22 -5.44 11.57
CA THR A 81 21.39 -4.39 10.95
C THR A 81 21.65 -2.97 11.48
N GLY A 82 22.69 -2.78 12.30
CA GLY A 82 22.98 -1.49 12.95
C GLY A 82 24.40 -0.98 12.75
N SER A 83 24.65 0.24 13.25
CA SER A 83 25.95 0.92 13.24
C SER A 83 26.09 1.84 14.45
N ILE A 84 27.28 2.43 14.66
CA ILE A 84 27.48 3.52 15.62
C ILE A 84 27.75 4.83 14.88
N LYS A 85 27.07 5.89 15.32
CA LYS A 85 27.18 7.27 14.86
C LYS A 85 28.23 8.05 15.69
N PHE A 86 29.09 8.79 14.99
CA PHE A 86 30.19 9.59 15.55
C PHE A 86 30.07 11.10 15.26
N GLU A 87 28.90 11.58 14.83
CA GLU A 87 28.67 13.02 14.61
C GLU A 87 28.71 13.77 15.96
N ASP A 88 29.43 14.89 15.99
CA ASP A 88 29.84 15.73 17.15
C ASP A 88 31.35 15.62 17.46
N ALA A 89 31.93 16.68 18.03
CA ALA A 89 33.36 16.71 18.32
C ALA A 89 33.72 15.71 19.43
N ASN A 90 34.88 15.06 19.28
CA ASN A 90 35.48 14.19 20.31
C ASN A 90 34.75 12.86 20.58
N LEU A 91 34.05 12.31 19.58
CA LEU A 91 33.48 10.96 19.64
C LEU A 91 34.42 9.93 19.01
N CYS A 92 34.86 8.92 19.75
CA CYS A 92 35.60 7.79 19.18
C CYS A 92 35.64 6.57 20.09
N TYR A 93 36.08 5.44 19.55
CA TYR A 93 36.61 4.33 20.33
C TYR A 93 38.12 4.25 20.14
N ALA A 94 38.90 4.09 21.21
CA ALA A 94 40.35 4.05 21.10
C ALA A 94 40.99 3.06 22.10
N ALA A 95 42.16 2.55 21.71
CA ALA A 95 43.08 1.83 22.59
C ALA A 95 44.54 2.17 22.24
N PRO A 96 45.45 2.24 23.23
CA PRO A 96 46.87 2.55 23.01
C PRO A 96 47.63 1.31 22.50
N VAL A 97 47.19 0.76 21.37
CA VAL A 97 47.69 -0.49 20.77
C VAL A 97 47.95 -0.28 19.30
N ASN A 98 48.95 -0.98 18.76
CA ASN A 98 49.16 -1.05 17.33
C ASN A 98 48.87 -2.49 16.88
N LEU A 99 47.85 -2.65 16.02
CA LEU A 99 47.32 -3.95 15.62
C LEU A 99 47.99 -4.52 14.37
N VAL A 100 48.77 -3.74 13.63
CA VAL A 100 49.49 -4.23 12.46
C VAL A 100 50.99 -3.97 12.55
N ARG A 101 51.78 -5.03 12.37
CA ARG A 101 53.24 -4.97 12.32
C ARG A 101 53.73 -5.88 11.20
N GLY A 102 54.78 -5.44 10.51
CA GLY A 102 55.39 -6.22 9.44
C GLY A 102 54.50 -6.30 8.20
N ASP A 103 54.27 -7.51 7.72
CA ASP A 103 53.66 -7.81 6.42
C ASP A 103 52.53 -8.83 6.57
N ASN A 104 51.69 -8.97 5.53
CA ASN A 104 50.57 -9.92 5.44
C ASN A 104 49.44 -9.63 6.43
N TRP A 105 48.87 -8.43 6.29
CA TRP A 105 47.73 -7.97 7.07
C TRP A 105 46.73 -7.21 6.22
N VAL A 106 45.47 -7.20 6.67
CA VAL A 106 44.38 -6.40 6.12
C VAL A 106 43.71 -5.64 7.26
N VAL A 107 43.42 -4.37 7.03
CA VAL A 107 42.57 -3.56 7.90
C VAL A 107 41.44 -2.98 7.06
N GLU A 108 40.22 -3.12 7.55
CA GLU A 108 39.03 -2.74 6.81
C GLU A 108 37.92 -2.22 7.72
N ALA A 109 37.07 -1.35 7.18
CA ALA A 109 35.90 -0.81 7.86
C ALA A 109 34.76 -0.48 6.90
N TRP A 110 33.53 -0.61 7.38
CA TRP A 110 32.34 -0.07 6.74
C TRP A 110 32.02 1.32 7.29
N ALA A 111 32.02 2.32 6.41
CA ALA A 111 31.81 3.73 6.76
C ALA A 111 30.62 4.32 6.00
N TYR A 112 29.89 5.23 6.64
CA TYR A 112 28.76 5.95 6.09
C TYR A 112 28.94 7.43 6.39
N ALA A 113 29.37 8.21 5.39
CA ALA A 113 29.53 9.65 5.54
C ALA A 113 28.17 10.35 5.39
N THR A 114 27.80 11.20 6.36
CA THR A 114 26.54 11.96 6.31
C THR A 114 26.70 13.33 5.65
N GLN A 115 27.93 13.80 5.51
CA GLN A 115 28.27 15.05 4.83
C GLN A 115 29.27 14.81 3.70
N VAL A 116 29.26 15.69 2.71
CA VAL A 116 30.24 15.75 1.60
C VAL A 116 30.77 17.17 1.46
N ASN A 117 31.98 17.32 0.94
CA ASN A 117 32.68 18.60 0.74
C ASN A 117 33.15 19.32 2.02
N ASP A 118 33.15 18.66 3.18
CA ASP A 118 33.79 19.20 4.39
C ASP A 118 35.32 19.09 4.23
N LYS A 119 36.03 20.22 4.22
CA LYS A 119 37.49 20.26 4.06
C LYS A 119 38.25 19.80 5.32
N GLY A 120 37.55 19.54 6.43
CA GLY A 120 38.11 18.91 7.60
C GLY A 120 38.71 17.52 7.31
N LEU A 121 39.51 17.04 8.25
CA LEU A 121 39.98 15.65 8.28
C LEU A 121 39.07 14.86 9.22
N HIS A 122 38.38 13.86 8.67
CA HIS A 122 37.37 13.08 9.38
C HIS A 122 37.76 11.61 9.35
N THR A 123 38.30 11.10 10.46
CA THR A 123 38.97 9.79 10.48
C THR A 123 38.02 8.65 10.80
N VAL A 124 37.77 7.77 9.83
CA VAL A 124 37.02 6.53 10.02
C VAL A 124 37.79 5.59 10.94
N LEU A 125 39.05 5.34 10.61
CA LEU A 125 39.90 4.37 11.30
C LEU A 125 41.35 4.84 11.32
N ALA A 126 41.98 4.72 12.48
CA ALA A 126 43.41 4.95 12.65
C ALA A 126 44.09 3.70 13.20
N ASN A 127 45.26 3.39 12.66
CA ASN A 127 46.24 2.53 13.31
C ASN A 127 47.58 3.26 13.29
N GLY A 128 47.85 4.04 14.34
CA GLY A 128 48.93 5.01 14.44
C GLY A 128 48.41 6.45 14.33
N ASN A 129 49.18 7.32 13.68
CA ASN A 129 48.87 8.76 13.54
C ASN A 129 49.11 9.32 12.13
N GLY A 130 49.12 8.48 11.10
CA GLY A 130 49.36 8.86 9.70
C GLY A 130 50.84 9.09 9.33
N GLY A 131 51.65 9.57 10.28
CA GLY A 131 53.12 9.61 10.15
C GLY A 131 53.77 8.26 10.46
N ASN A 132 53.46 7.73 11.64
CA ASN A 132 53.88 6.41 12.11
C ASN A 132 52.63 5.51 12.20
N GLY A 133 52.33 4.82 11.10
CA GLY A 133 51.10 4.06 10.89
C GLY A 133 50.27 4.63 9.74
N PHE A 134 48.94 4.53 9.82
CA PHE A 134 48.04 5.08 8.80
C PHE A 134 46.71 5.56 9.37
N LEU A 135 46.04 6.44 8.62
CA LEU A 135 44.67 6.92 8.83
C LEU A 135 43.86 6.70 7.55
N ILE A 136 42.66 6.14 7.69
CA ILE A 136 41.62 6.13 6.65
C ILE A 136 40.66 7.27 6.99
N VAL A 137 40.59 8.28 6.13
CA VAL A 137 39.87 9.53 6.42
C VAL A 137 38.96 9.94 5.27
N GLN A 138 37.97 10.75 5.57
CA GLN A 138 37.30 11.61 4.62
C GLN A 138 37.92 13.01 4.70
N SER A 139 38.18 13.61 3.53
CA SER A 139 38.51 15.04 3.41
C SER A 139 37.96 15.59 2.09
N GLY A 140 37.23 16.69 2.18
CA GLY A 140 36.48 17.27 1.08
C GLY A 140 35.44 16.28 0.53
N ASP A 141 35.52 16.01 -0.77
CA ASP A 141 34.72 15.00 -1.46
C ASP A 141 35.46 13.67 -1.64
N GLN A 142 36.57 13.44 -0.95
CA GLN A 142 37.43 12.27 -1.15
C GLN A 142 37.55 11.41 0.11
N TRP A 143 37.49 10.10 -0.08
CA TRP A 143 38.15 9.14 0.79
C TRP A 143 39.65 9.23 0.55
N GLN A 144 40.43 9.33 1.63
CA GLN A 144 41.88 9.49 1.58
C GLN A 144 42.57 8.51 2.54
N LEU A 145 43.79 8.13 2.18
CA LEU A 145 44.71 7.41 3.06
C LEU A 145 45.91 8.28 3.38
N PHE A 146 46.16 8.50 4.68
CA PHE A 146 47.42 9.08 5.17
C PHE A 146 48.29 7.94 5.68
N ILE A 147 49.47 7.75 5.10
CA ILE A 147 50.38 6.66 5.48
C ILE A 147 51.84 7.11 5.34
N GLY A 148 52.69 6.77 6.31
CA GLY A 148 54.13 6.99 6.24
C GLY A 148 54.58 8.46 6.14
N GLY A 149 53.72 9.41 6.55
CA GLY A 149 54.07 10.83 6.59
C GLY A 149 54.20 11.53 5.23
N VAL A 150 53.78 10.90 4.13
CA VAL A 150 53.90 11.44 2.76
C VAL A 150 52.71 12.31 2.31
N GLY A 151 51.77 12.61 3.21
CA GLY A 151 50.52 13.31 2.89
C GLY A 151 49.36 12.37 2.50
N GLY A 152 48.20 12.95 2.20
CA GLY A 152 46.97 12.22 1.90
C GLY A 152 46.90 11.73 0.45
N THR A 153 46.70 10.43 0.26
CA THR A 153 46.45 9.81 -1.05
C THR A 153 44.95 9.67 -1.29
N ASN A 154 44.42 10.26 -2.37
CA ASN A 154 43.01 10.08 -2.75
C ASN A 154 42.73 8.64 -3.17
N LEU A 155 41.68 8.05 -2.60
CA LEU A 155 41.22 6.69 -2.87
C LEU A 155 39.98 6.66 -3.77
N GLY A 156 39.09 7.64 -3.63
CA GLY A 156 37.86 7.75 -4.41
C GLY A 156 36.88 8.76 -3.82
N LYS A 157 35.84 9.10 -4.57
CA LYS A 157 34.84 10.09 -4.12
C LYS A 157 33.98 9.54 -2.98
N VAL A 158 33.66 10.41 -2.01
CA VAL A 158 32.63 10.15 -1.01
C VAL A 158 31.26 10.39 -1.64
N THR A 159 30.37 9.41 -1.49
CA THR A 159 28.94 9.58 -1.79
C THR A 159 28.20 9.73 -0.47
N ALA A 160 27.56 10.89 -0.26
CA ALA A 160 26.80 11.13 0.96
C ALA A 160 25.74 10.05 1.15
N ASN A 161 25.49 9.68 2.40
CA ASN A 161 24.42 8.77 2.79
C ASN A 161 24.49 7.39 2.11
N THR A 162 25.72 6.91 1.83
CA THR A 162 25.97 5.60 1.22
C THR A 162 27.03 4.85 2.01
N TRP A 163 26.79 3.57 2.30
CA TRP A 163 27.78 2.69 2.92
C TRP A 163 28.92 2.42 1.95
N THR A 164 30.16 2.68 2.37
CA THR A 164 31.39 2.41 1.64
C THR A 164 32.26 1.44 2.43
N HIS A 165 32.75 0.38 1.79
CA HIS A 165 33.77 -0.48 2.37
C HIS A 165 35.15 0.07 2.04
N LEU A 166 35.95 0.33 3.06
CA LEU A 166 37.29 0.90 2.94
C LEU A 166 38.29 -0.11 3.49
N ALA A 167 39.35 -0.41 2.74
CA ALA A 167 40.37 -1.34 3.20
C ALA A 167 41.79 -0.98 2.76
N ILE A 168 42.75 -1.41 3.58
CA ILE A 168 44.18 -1.38 3.32
C ILE A 168 44.74 -2.78 3.52
N VAL A 169 45.55 -3.23 2.56
CA VAL A 169 46.15 -4.57 2.55
C VAL A 169 47.64 -4.43 2.32
N ARG A 170 48.43 -5.13 3.13
CA ARG A 170 49.87 -5.30 2.90
C ARG A 170 50.17 -6.77 2.67
N ASP A 171 50.60 -7.12 1.47
CA ASP A 171 50.97 -8.49 1.06
C ASP A 171 52.33 -8.47 0.36
N ARG A 172 53.26 -9.32 0.81
CA ARG A 172 54.61 -9.49 0.24
C ARG A 172 55.32 -8.15 -0.02
N GLY A 173 55.26 -7.25 0.96
CA GLY A 173 55.92 -5.96 0.95
C GLY A 173 55.16 -4.85 0.22
N ILE A 174 54.05 -5.18 -0.45
CA ILE A 174 53.24 -4.23 -1.23
C ILE A 174 52.03 -3.79 -0.41
N THR A 175 51.93 -2.50 -0.14
CA THR A 175 50.74 -1.90 0.47
C THR A 175 49.79 -1.41 -0.62
N SER A 176 48.51 -1.74 -0.50
CA SER A 176 47.44 -1.36 -1.43
C SER A 176 46.20 -0.90 -0.68
N ALA A 177 45.42 -0.02 -1.29
CA ALA A 177 44.14 0.45 -0.74
C ALA A 177 42.99 0.06 -1.67
N TRP A 178 41.84 -0.18 -1.08
CA TRP A 178 40.66 -0.77 -1.72
C TRP A 178 39.40 -0.03 -1.27
N ILE A 179 38.47 0.15 -2.21
CA ILE A 179 37.11 0.65 -1.96
C ILE A 179 36.14 -0.36 -2.54
N ASP A 180 35.15 -0.79 -1.76
CA ASP A 180 34.10 -1.74 -2.16
C ASP A 180 34.66 -3.02 -2.80
N GLY A 181 35.75 -3.54 -2.21
CA GLY A 181 36.44 -4.73 -2.71
C GLY A 181 37.24 -4.54 -4.00
N LYS A 182 37.32 -3.31 -4.54
CA LYS A 182 38.13 -2.97 -5.72
C LYS A 182 39.40 -2.24 -5.32
N LYS A 183 40.55 -2.67 -5.87
CA LYS A 183 41.84 -2.01 -5.63
C LYS A 183 41.85 -0.64 -6.30
N VAL A 184 42.09 0.41 -5.53
CA VAL A 184 42.11 1.81 -5.99
C VAL A 184 43.49 2.43 -5.94
N ALA A 185 44.38 1.93 -5.08
CA ALA A 185 45.78 2.34 -5.03
C ALA A 185 46.70 1.17 -4.70
N ASN A 186 47.94 1.24 -5.16
CA ASN A 186 48.94 0.17 -5.03
C ASN A 186 50.33 0.76 -4.81
N GLN A 187 51.25 -0.03 -4.24
CA GLN A 187 52.61 0.40 -3.89
C GLN A 187 52.63 1.66 -2.99
N LEU A 188 51.68 1.75 -2.07
CA LEU A 188 51.63 2.83 -1.11
C LEU A 188 52.83 2.78 -0.15
N PRO A 189 53.32 3.93 0.35
CA PRO A 189 54.45 3.99 1.26
C PRO A 189 54.28 3.09 2.48
N VAL A 190 55.40 2.56 2.98
CA VAL A 190 55.40 1.71 4.17
C VAL A 190 55.49 2.60 5.40
N GLY A 191 54.46 2.57 6.25
CA GLY A 191 54.54 3.19 7.57
C GLY A 191 55.59 2.49 8.42
N GLY A 192 56.67 3.19 8.77
CA GLY A 192 57.62 2.75 9.80
C GLY A 192 56.89 2.59 11.14
N GLY A 193 57.31 1.61 11.95
CA GLY A 193 56.76 1.19 13.25
C GLY A 193 55.71 2.12 13.86
N GLY A 194 54.44 1.72 13.78
CA GLY A 194 53.34 2.62 14.09
C GLY A 194 53.23 2.99 15.57
N ALA A 195 52.77 4.21 15.83
CA ALA A 195 52.43 4.65 17.18
C ALA A 195 51.41 3.69 17.83
N ASN A 196 51.47 3.55 19.15
CA ASN A 196 50.53 2.74 19.92
C ASN A 196 49.16 3.43 19.99
N ASN A 197 48.41 3.36 18.90
CA ASN A 197 47.06 3.90 18.78
C ASN A 197 46.26 3.10 17.75
N PHE A 198 45.10 2.59 18.16
CA PHE A 198 44.07 2.11 17.25
C PHE A 198 42.76 2.77 17.64
N SER A 199 42.12 3.46 16.71
CA SER A 199 40.87 4.16 16.97
C SER A 199 39.89 4.10 15.82
N LEU A 200 38.60 4.17 16.16
CA LEU A 200 37.46 4.23 15.25
C LEU A 200 36.69 5.53 15.53
N GLY A 201 36.34 6.27 14.47
CA GLY A 201 35.58 7.52 14.57
C GLY A 201 36.40 8.78 14.88
N ALA A 202 37.72 8.65 15.07
CA ALA A 202 38.66 9.77 15.19
C ALA A 202 40.10 9.26 14.98
N SER A 203 41.05 10.16 14.75
CA SER A 203 42.47 9.77 14.69
C SER A 203 43.08 9.55 16.06
N ALA A 204 42.57 10.25 17.07
CA ALA A 204 42.81 10.08 18.50
C ALA A 204 41.69 10.81 19.25
N PRO A 205 41.52 10.59 20.57
CA PRO A 205 40.61 11.40 21.37
C PRO A 205 40.88 12.91 21.16
N GLY A 206 39.84 13.64 20.76
CA GLY A 206 39.87 15.08 20.53
C GLY A 206 40.44 15.52 19.17
N LYS A 207 40.71 14.60 18.23
CA LYS A 207 41.32 14.92 16.93
C LYS A 207 40.58 14.31 15.75
N GLU A 208 40.34 15.12 14.72
CA GLU A 208 39.93 14.67 13.39
C GLU A 208 38.73 13.70 13.41
N SER A 209 37.70 14.07 14.20
CA SER A 209 36.49 13.26 14.43
C SER A 209 35.74 12.98 13.13
N PHE A 210 35.23 11.77 13.00
CA PHE A 210 34.47 11.33 11.84
C PHE A 210 33.06 11.88 11.85
N ASN A 211 32.62 12.46 10.74
CA ASN A 211 31.26 12.94 10.58
C ASN A 211 30.42 11.90 9.83
N GLY A 212 30.07 10.83 10.54
CA GLY A 212 29.39 9.70 9.93
C GLY A 212 29.25 8.50 10.85
N TRP A 213 28.85 7.37 10.28
CA TRP A 213 28.56 6.13 11.00
C TRP A 213 29.54 5.03 10.59
N ILE A 214 29.89 4.16 11.53
CA ILE A 214 30.76 3.00 11.29
C ILE A 214 30.00 1.77 11.78
N ALA A 215 29.88 0.76 10.92
CA ALA A 215 29.12 -0.45 11.25
C ALA A 215 30.02 -1.60 11.71
N GLU A 216 31.22 -1.69 11.15
CA GLU A 216 32.12 -2.81 11.38
C GLU A 216 33.55 -2.44 11.03
N ALA A 217 34.50 -2.91 11.82
CA ALA A 217 35.93 -2.78 11.55
C ALA A 217 36.66 -4.09 11.87
N ARG A 218 37.59 -4.51 11.02
CA ARG A 218 38.36 -5.75 11.20
C ARG A 218 39.82 -5.55 10.84
N VAL A 219 40.68 -6.15 11.65
CA VAL A 219 42.11 -6.33 11.40
C VAL A 219 42.37 -7.83 11.34
N SER A 220 42.95 -8.31 10.25
CA SER A 220 43.29 -9.73 10.09
C SER A 220 44.71 -9.89 9.56
N THR A 221 45.30 -11.06 9.81
CA THR A 221 46.53 -11.51 9.17
C THR A 221 46.25 -12.68 8.22
N PHE A 222 47.17 -12.95 7.31
CA PHE A 222 47.10 -14.07 6.38
C PHE A 222 48.50 -14.59 6.07
N LYS A 223 48.59 -15.79 5.49
CA LYS A 223 49.88 -16.33 5.03
C LYS A 223 50.38 -15.57 3.80
N PRO A 224 51.69 -15.36 3.63
CA PRO A 224 52.23 -14.60 2.50
C PRO A 224 51.71 -15.06 1.14
N GLY A 225 51.21 -14.12 0.33
CA GLY A 225 50.68 -14.37 -1.01
C GLY A 225 49.33 -15.09 -1.06
N GLN A 226 48.65 -15.28 0.08
CA GLN A 226 47.37 -15.98 0.15
C GLN A 226 46.15 -15.06 0.30
N PHE A 227 46.30 -13.73 0.30
CA PHE A 227 45.14 -12.84 0.39
C PHE A 227 44.34 -12.80 -0.92
N ALA A 228 43.04 -13.10 -0.84
CA ALA A 228 42.10 -13.07 -1.95
C ALA A 228 40.97 -12.06 -1.70
N GLY A 229 41.12 -10.84 -2.22
CA GLY A 229 40.11 -9.77 -2.03
C GLY A 229 38.69 -10.11 -2.52
N ALA A 230 38.53 -11.16 -3.33
CA ALA A 230 37.21 -11.60 -3.75
C ALA A 230 36.37 -12.20 -2.62
N THR A 231 37.02 -12.90 -1.67
CA THR A 231 36.40 -13.71 -0.61
C THR A 231 36.78 -13.26 0.78
N ASP A 232 37.95 -12.62 0.92
CA ASP A 232 38.55 -12.38 2.23
C ASP A 232 38.09 -11.08 2.88
N PHE A 233 37.53 -10.12 2.12
CA PHE A 233 36.99 -8.88 2.66
C PHE A 233 35.61 -9.09 3.31
N LEU A 234 35.23 -8.18 4.20
CA LEU A 234 33.89 -8.08 4.76
C LEU A 234 32.81 -7.81 3.69
N VAL A 235 33.18 -7.42 2.47
CA VAL A 235 32.25 -7.21 1.36
C VAL A 235 31.96 -8.47 0.54
N ASP A 236 32.66 -9.62 0.78
CA ASP A 236 32.63 -10.87 0.00
C ASP A 236 32.06 -10.67 -1.41
N THR A 237 32.86 -10.11 -2.31
CA THR A 237 32.39 -9.72 -3.65
C THR A 237 31.87 -10.91 -4.48
N ALA A 238 32.32 -12.13 -4.17
CA ALA A 238 31.80 -13.35 -4.78
C ALA A 238 30.38 -13.64 -4.28
N GLN A 239 30.15 -13.60 -2.97
CA GLN A 239 28.81 -13.70 -2.39
C GLN A 239 27.91 -12.53 -2.82
N ALA A 240 28.43 -11.30 -2.88
CA ALA A 240 27.74 -10.12 -3.40
C ALA A 240 27.30 -10.31 -4.86
N LYS A 241 28.15 -10.93 -5.67
CA LYS A 241 27.84 -11.26 -7.06
C LYS A 241 26.79 -12.37 -7.13
N ILE A 242 26.94 -13.44 -6.35
CA ILE A 242 25.97 -14.55 -6.29
C ILE A 242 24.59 -14.04 -5.89
N LEU A 243 24.49 -13.21 -4.86
CA LEU A 243 23.23 -12.63 -4.39
C LEU A 243 22.60 -11.71 -5.45
N ARG A 244 23.40 -10.86 -6.10
CA ARG A 244 22.93 -10.01 -7.21
C ARG A 244 22.50 -10.82 -8.44
N ASP A 245 23.21 -11.89 -8.76
CA ASP A 245 22.87 -12.78 -9.88
C ASP A 245 21.58 -13.55 -9.58
N ALA A 246 21.40 -13.99 -8.33
CA ALA A 246 20.17 -14.65 -7.86
C ALA A 246 18.96 -13.71 -7.88
N ASP A 247 19.10 -12.48 -7.37
CA ASP A 247 18.02 -11.48 -7.40
C ASP A 247 17.65 -11.11 -8.85
N ARG A 248 18.65 -10.92 -9.72
CA ARG A 248 18.41 -10.73 -11.16
C ARG A 248 17.66 -11.88 -11.81
N ALA A 249 18.01 -13.12 -11.49
CA ALA A 249 17.32 -14.29 -12.00
C ALA A 249 15.85 -14.36 -11.53
N LEU A 250 15.58 -13.97 -10.28
CA LEU A 250 14.23 -13.89 -9.72
C LEU A 250 13.38 -12.82 -10.43
N VAL A 251 13.92 -11.61 -10.61
CA VAL A 251 13.24 -10.52 -11.32
C VAL A 251 12.97 -10.89 -12.78
N ALA A 252 13.95 -11.49 -13.48
CA ALA A 252 13.76 -11.95 -14.84
C ALA A 252 12.66 -13.03 -14.96
N LYS A 253 12.61 -13.95 -13.99
CA LYS A 253 11.56 -14.97 -13.91
C LYS A 253 10.19 -14.34 -13.66
N LEU A 254 10.10 -13.35 -12.77
CA LEU A 254 8.87 -12.59 -12.53
C LEU A 254 8.40 -11.91 -13.82
N ILE A 255 9.25 -11.12 -14.47
CA ILE A 255 8.92 -10.41 -15.73
C ILE A 255 8.45 -11.38 -16.80
N THR A 256 9.14 -12.52 -16.96
CA THR A 256 8.72 -13.57 -17.89
C THR A 256 7.34 -14.13 -17.52
N GLY A 257 7.07 -14.37 -16.25
CA GLY A 257 5.76 -14.80 -15.76
C GLY A 257 4.66 -13.77 -16.05
N LEU A 258 4.94 -12.48 -15.87
CA LEU A 258 4.00 -11.39 -16.16
C LEU A 258 3.69 -11.31 -17.66
N ALA A 259 4.70 -11.39 -18.53
CA ALA A 259 4.55 -11.31 -19.97
C ALA A 259 3.91 -12.54 -20.62
N THR A 260 3.93 -13.69 -19.93
CA THR A 260 3.35 -14.96 -20.40
C THR A 260 2.01 -15.30 -19.74
N ALA A 261 1.51 -14.43 -18.86
CA ALA A 261 0.23 -14.65 -18.19
C ALA A 261 -0.91 -14.71 -19.22
N PRO A 262 -1.84 -15.69 -19.13
CA PRO A 262 -2.96 -15.79 -20.06
C PRO A 262 -3.77 -14.49 -20.10
N GLY A 263 -4.11 -14.01 -21.29
CA GLY A 263 -4.86 -12.75 -21.49
C GLY A 263 -4.00 -11.49 -21.56
N VAL A 264 -2.67 -11.61 -21.51
CA VAL A 264 -1.71 -10.52 -21.73
C VAL A 264 -1.22 -10.49 -23.19
N GLU A 265 -1.11 -9.29 -23.74
CA GLU A 265 -0.48 -9.01 -25.02
C GLU A 265 0.98 -8.56 -24.79
N LYS A 266 1.96 -9.43 -25.10
CA LYS A 266 3.37 -9.00 -25.14
C LYS A 266 3.58 -8.12 -26.37
N VAL A 267 4.10 -6.90 -26.17
CA VAL A 267 4.31 -5.90 -27.22
C VAL A 267 5.68 -5.25 -27.10
N ASP A 268 6.20 -4.71 -28.20
CA ASP A 268 7.45 -3.92 -28.22
C ASP A 268 7.21 -2.43 -27.92
N ALA A 269 5.97 -1.97 -28.16
CA ALA A 269 5.51 -0.63 -27.84
C ALA A 269 4.02 -0.67 -27.49
N PHE A 270 3.60 0.18 -26.56
CA PHE A 270 2.21 0.27 -26.15
C PHE A 270 1.33 0.84 -27.26
N ALA A 271 0.16 0.23 -27.44
CA ALA A 271 -0.89 0.69 -28.33
C ALA A 271 -2.17 0.96 -27.54
N GLU A 272 -2.41 2.23 -27.19
CA GLU A 272 -3.65 2.61 -26.48
C GLU A 272 -4.90 2.46 -27.35
N ARG A 273 -4.77 2.54 -28.69
CA ARG A 273 -5.88 2.49 -29.65
C ARG A 273 -6.98 3.50 -29.30
N ALA A 274 -6.56 4.76 -29.13
CA ALA A 274 -7.42 5.89 -28.76
C ALA A 274 -8.69 5.95 -29.63
N TYR A 275 -9.84 6.04 -28.98
CA TYR A 275 -11.12 6.17 -29.66
C TYR A 275 -11.29 7.58 -30.22
N ASP A 276 -11.63 7.70 -31.51
CA ASP A 276 -11.59 8.95 -32.26
C ASP A 276 -12.91 9.74 -32.27
N LYS A 277 -13.97 9.21 -31.64
CA LYS A 277 -15.29 9.83 -31.53
C LYS A 277 -15.65 10.14 -30.08
N ASP A 278 -16.67 10.98 -29.91
CA ASP A 278 -17.25 11.19 -28.59
C ASP A 278 -18.02 9.96 -28.11
N TRP A 279 -17.50 9.29 -27.07
CA TRP A 279 -18.06 8.07 -26.51
C TRP A 279 -19.46 8.23 -25.92
N LEU A 280 -19.86 9.45 -25.53
CA LEU A 280 -21.23 9.72 -25.06
C LEU A 280 -22.26 9.74 -26.18
N VAL A 281 -21.82 10.04 -27.41
CA VAL A 281 -22.65 10.12 -28.62
C VAL A 281 -22.58 8.82 -29.43
N ALA A 282 -21.39 8.25 -29.59
CA ALA A 282 -21.13 7.03 -30.35
C ALA A 282 -20.39 6.01 -29.47
N ALA A 283 -21.02 4.85 -29.22
CA ALA A 283 -20.47 3.81 -28.36
C ALA A 283 -19.05 3.40 -28.78
N ALA A 284 -18.09 3.51 -27.86
CA ALA A 284 -16.72 3.05 -28.06
C ALA A 284 -16.70 1.52 -28.13
N LYS A 285 -16.03 0.98 -29.16
CA LYS A 285 -15.97 -0.47 -29.44
C LYS A 285 -14.59 -1.09 -29.21
N THR A 286 -13.61 -0.29 -28.78
CA THR A 286 -12.27 -0.77 -28.46
C THR A 286 -12.36 -1.64 -27.20
N PRO A 287 -12.04 -2.94 -27.27
CA PRO A 287 -12.07 -3.80 -26.10
C PRO A 287 -10.92 -3.47 -25.16
N ALA A 288 -11.13 -3.70 -23.87
CA ALA A 288 -10.10 -3.65 -22.86
C ALA A 288 -9.01 -4.70 -23.12
N SER A 289 -7.76 -4.28 -22.97
CA SER A 289 -6.56 -5.10 -23.15
C SER A 289 -5.55 -4.84 -22.05
N VAL A 290 -4.68 -5.83 -21.82
CA VAL A 290 -3.55 -5.76 -20.91
C VAL A 290 -2.29 -6.02 -21.73
N GLN A 291 -1.43 -5.02 -21.83
CA GLN A 291 -0.21 -5.08 -22.64
C GLN A 291 1.01 -5.09 -21.71
N VAL A 292 2.03 -5.85 -22.08
CA VAL A 292 3.32 -5.89 -21.36
C VAL A 292 4.46 -5.65 -22.34
N ILE A 293 5.29 -4.67 -22.00
CA ILE A 293 6.63 -4.51 -22.59
C ILE A 293 7.61 -5.16 -21.60
N PRO A 294 8.12 -6.37 -21.88
CA PRO A 294 9.11 -6.98 -21.00
C PRO A 294 10.41 -6.18 -21.07
N GLY A 295 10.98 -5.86 -19.92
CA GLY A 295 12.32 -5.30 -19.87
C GLY A 295 13.36 -6.32 -20.35
N GLU A 296 14.37 -5.87 -21.09
CA GLU A 296 15.56 -6.66 -21.45
C GLU A 296 16.75 -6.25 -20.55
N ASP A 297 17.64 -7.18 -20.20
CA ASP A 297 18.95 -6.91 -19.60
C ASP A 297 18.99 -5.83 -18.47
N ASN A 298 18.28 -6.08 -17.36
CA ASN A 298 18.13 -5.17 -16.21
C ASN A 298 17.32 -3.88 -16.48
N GLN A 299 16.61 -3.78 -17.60
CA GLN A 299 15.62 -2.72 -17.80
C GLN A 299 14.32 -3.08 -17.08
N PRO A 300 13.60 -2.07 -16.55
CA PRO A 300 12.29 -2.29 -15.96
C PRO A 300 11.28 -2.72 -17.04
N ALA A 301 10.38 -3.63 -16.68
CA ALA A 301 9.24 -3.94 -17.52
C ALA A 301 8.13 -2.90 -17.32
N GLN A 302 7.21 -2.81 -18.27
CA GLN A 302 6.01 -1.98 -18.13
C GLN A 302 4.75 -2.78 -18.43
N ILE A 303 3.68 -2.45 -17.72
CA ILE A 303 2.35 -3.06 -17.89
C ILE A 303 1.34 -1.94 -18.12
N MET A 304 0.52 -2.05 -19.15
CA MET A 304 -0.55 -1.09 -19.45
C MET A 304 -1.91 -1.79 -19.51
N LEU A 305 -2.89 -1.24 -18.80
CA LEU A 305 -4.30 -1.56 -18.95
C LEU A 305 -4.91 -0.46 -19.82
N THR A 306 -5.59 -0.80 -20.91
CA THR A 306 -6.23 0.21 -21.79
C THR A 306 -7.49 -0.30 -22.48
N ASN A 307 -8.44 0.58 -22.75
CA ASN A 307 -9.65 0.31 -23.53
C ASN A 307 -9.88 1.37 -24.65
N GLY A 308 -8.85 2.14 -25.00
CA GLY A 308 -8.96 3.25 -25.97
C GLY A 308 -9.60 4.54 -25.45
N LEU A 309 -10.17 4.53 -24.26
CA LEU A 309 -10.74 5.70 -23.57
C LEU A 309 -9.89 6.10 -22.36
N VAL A 310 -9.41 5.12 -21.61
CA VAL A 310 -8.52 5.32 -20.47
C VAL A 310 -7.38 4.33 -20.49
N SER A 311 -6.24 4.72 -19.92
CA SER A 311 -5.10 3.83 -19.72
C SER A 311 -4.49 4.02 -18.32
N ARG A 312 -3.95 2.95 -17.75
CA ARG A 312 -3.14 2.98 -16.52
C ARG A 312 -1.90 2.15 -16.75
N THR A 313 -0.73 2.76 -16.53
CA THR A 313 0.57 2.15 -16.82
C THR A 313 1.39 2.03 -15.55
N PHE A 314 1.99 0.86 -15.37
CA PHE A 314 2.84 0.50 -14.24
C PHE A 314 4.25 0.22 -14.70
N LEU A 315 5.23 0.75 -13.98
CA LEU A 315 6.63 0.35 -14.09
C LEU A 315 6.89 -0.82 -13.14
N VAL A 316 7.57 -1.86 -13.61
CA VAL A 316 7.96 -3.02 -12.82
C VAL A 316 9.49 -3.07 -12.73
N THR A 317 10.01 -2.95 -11.51
CA THR A 317 11.44 -2.94 -11.22
C THR A 317 11.69 -3.50 -9.82
N ASP A 318 12.86 -4.10 -9.59
CA ASP A 318 13.28 -4.68 -8.30
C ASP A 318 12.22 -5.57 -7.63
N GLY A 319 11.50 -6.38 -8.43
CA GLY A 319 10.45 -7.27 -7.93
C GLY A 319 9.22 -6.55 -7.38
N ASN A 320 8.97 -5.31 -7.77
CA ASN A 320 7.77 -4.56 -7.39
C ASN A 320 7.24 -3.70 -8.54
N LEU A 321 6.08 -3.05 -8.36
CA LEU A 321 5.45 -2.19 -9.36
C LEU A 321 5.01 -0.84 -8.79
N GLY A 322 4.98 0.20 -9.63
CA GLY A 322 4.39 1.50 -9.30
C GLY A 322 3.70 2.15 -10.49
N CYS A 323 2.55 2.78 -10.25
CA CYS A 323 1.78 3.52 -11.24
C CYS A 323 2.54 4.75 -11.71
N ILE A 324 2.91 4.78 -12.99
CA ILE A 324 3.63 5.89 -13.63
C ILE A 324 2.73 6.75 -14.51
N SER A 325 1.52 6.29 -14.85
CA SER A 325 0.59 7.02 -15.70
C SER A 325 -0.86 6.55 -15.48
N LEU A 326 -1.80 7.49 -15.46
CA LEU A 326 -3.25 7.25 -15.50
C LEU A 326 -3.86 8.30 -16.44
N ARG A 327 -4.26 7.89 -17.65
CA ARG A 327 -4.60 8.83 -18.72
C ARG A 327 -6.02 8.68 -19.23
N ARG A 328 -6.60 9.80 -19.66
CA ARG A 328 -7.71 9.85 -20.62
C ARG A 328 -7.11 9.72 -22.02
N ALA A 329 -6.99 8.48 -22.51
CA ALA A 329 -6.23 8.13 -23.70
C ALA A 329 -6.71 8.87 -24.98
N ASP A 330 -8.01 8.99 -25.19
CA ASP A 330 -8.61 9.68 -26.35
C ASP A 330 -8.43 11.20 -26.35
N LYS A 331 -7.97 11.78 -25.25
CA LYS A 331 -7.82 13.23 -25.06
C LYS A 331 -6.41 13.65 -24.67
N ASP A 332 -5.51 12.69 -24.49
CA ASP A 332 -4.14 12.94 -24.06
C ASP A 332 -4.05 13.74 -22.73
N ILE A 333 -4.88 13.37 -21.75
CA ILE A 333 -4.87 14.02 -20.42
C ILE A 333 -4.24 13.06 -19.41
N GLU A 334 -3.10 13.44 -18.83
CA GLU A 334 -2.43 12.71 -17.75
C GLU A 334 -2.95 13.16 -16.38
N PHE A 335 -3.37 12.22 -15.54
CA PHE A 335 -3.87 12.50 -14.21
C PHE A 335 -2.81 12.30 -13.14
N VAL A 336 -1.84 11.40 -13.30
CA VAL A 336 -0.86 11.11 -12.24
C VAL A 336 0.38 12.00 -12.37
N ARG A 337 0.84 12.54 -11.25
CA ARG A 337 2.05 13.38 -11.18
C ARG A 337 3.21 12.74 -10.44
N ALA A 338 2.95 11.74 -9.59
CA ALA A 338 3.96 11.09 -8.76
C ALA A 338 3.53 9.68 -8.38
N ILE A 339 4.53 8.82 -8.16
CA ILE A 339 4.31 7.44 -7.72
C ILE A 339 3.98 7.46 -6.24
N LYS A 340 2.97 6.69 -5.87
CA LYS A 340 2.59 6.39 -4.49
C LYS A 340 2.43 4.87 -4.34
N PRO A 341 2.31 4.34 -3.12
CA PRO A 341 1.89 2.96 -2.91
C PRO A 341 0.58 2.69 -3.65
N GLU A 342 0.42 1.49 -4.20
CA GLU A 342 -0.86 1.15 -4.84
C GLU A 342 -1.96 1.03 -3.79
N ALA A 343 -1.67 0.46 -2.64
CA ALA A 343 -2.56 0.50 -1.49
C ALA A 343 -1.73 0.52 -0.22
N ARG A 344 -2.36 0.84 0.90
CA ARG A 344 -1.75 0.76 2.23
C ARG A 344 -2.71 0.04 3.16
N VAL A 345 -2.20 -0.81 4.03
CA VAL A 345 -3.01 -1.54 5.00
C VAL A 345 -2.36 -1.44 6.38
N SER A 346 -3.19 -1.17 7.38
CA SER A 346 -2.78 -1.18 8.79
C SER A 346 -3.11 -2.56 9.36
N LEU A 347 -2.08 -3.34 9.65
CA LEU A 347 -2.18 -4.70 10.19
C LEU A 347 -1.74 -4.67 11.65
N ASN A 348 -2.64 -5.01 12.57
CA ASN A 348 -2.43 -4.88 14.01
C ASN A 348 -1.93 -3.48 14.40
N GLY A 349 -2.46 -2.43 13.75
CA GLY A 349 -2.07 -1.03 13.97
C GLY A 349 -0.78 -0.58 13.27
N GLN A 350 -0.09 -1.46 12.53
CA GLN A 350 1.13 -1.11 11.79
C GLN A 350 0.84 -0.94 10.30
N TRP A 351 1.13 0.25 9.75
CA TRP A 351 0.97 0.52 8.33
C TRP A 351 2.04 -0.16 7.49
N VAL A 352 1.60 -0.84 6.43
CA VAL A 352 2.45 -1.47 5.43
C VAL A 352 1.97 -1.06 4.04
N ASP A 353 2.92 -0.70 3.19
CA ASP A 353 2.65 -0.31 1.81
C ASP A 353 2.57 -1.55 0.91
N ILE A 354 1.69 -1.49 -0.09
CA ILE A 354 1.48 -2.53 -1.09
C ILE A 354 1.86 -1.97 -2.45
N GLY A 355 2.87 -2.56 -3.09
CA GLY A 355 3.44 -1.98 -4.30
C GLY A 355 4.08 -0.61 -4.06
N GLY A 356 4.07 0.21 -5.10
CA GLY A 356 4.74 1.50 -5.14
C GLY A 356 6.24 1.38 -5.42
N LEU A 357 6.82 2.51 -5.83
CA LEU A 357 8.27 2.67 -6.03
C LEU A 357 8.72 3.97 -5.37
N VAL A 358 9.96 3.97 -4.89
CA VAL A 358 10.63 5.13 -4.29
C VAL A 358 11.82 5.55 -5.12
N GLY A 359 12.35 6.76 -4.90
CA GLY A 359 13.55 7.26 -5.58
C GLY A 359 13.30 8.29 -6.68
N ALA A 360 12.05 8.70 -6.90
CA ALA A 360 11.73 9.85 -7.75
C ALA A 360 12.39 11.12 -7.21
N LEU A 361 12.92 11.96 -8.11
CA LEU A 361 13.61 13.21 -7.75
C LEU A 361 12.65 14.33 -7.35
N ASP A 362 11.43 14.30 -7.89
CA ASP A 362 10.38 15.29 -7.66
C ASP A 362 9.02 14.55 -7.53
N GLN A 363 8.01 15.24 -7.01
CA GLN A 363 6.62 14.76 -6.93
C GLN A 363 5.64 15.61 -7.74
N ALA A 364 6.12 16.56 -8.55
CA ALA A 364 5.30 17.39 -9.44
C ALA A 364 5.06 16.76 -10.83
N PHE A 365 5.93 15.84 -11.26
CA PHE A 365 5.81 15.08 -12.50
C PHE A 365 6.66 13.82 -12.45
N ILE A 366 6.45 12.91 -13.40
CA ILE A 366 7.27 11.72 -13.63
C ILE A 366 7.79 11.79 -15.07
N THR A 367 9.06 11.44 -15.28
CA THR A 367 9.64 11.30 -16.62
C THR A 367 10.33 9.94 -16.78
N PRO A 368 10.29 9.32 -17.97
CA PRO A 368 11.01 8.07 -18.26
C PRO A 368 12.50 8.12 -17.90
N ASP A 369 13.14 9.29 -17.99
CA ASP A 369 14.54 9.48 -17.61
C ASP A 369 14.82 9.16 -16.14
N TRP A 370 13.82 9.04 -15.28
CA TRP A 370 14.01 8.70 -13.87
C TRP A 370 13.79 7.23 -13.55
N PHE A 371 13.31 6.42 -14.49
CA PHE A 371 12.92 5.04 -14.23
C PHE A 371 14.06 4.18 -13.68
N TYR A 372 15.30 4.43 -14.10
CA TYR A 372 16.50 3.73 -13.59
C TYR A 372 16.79 3.97 -12.09
N ARG A 373 16.18 5.00 -11.48
CA ARG A 373 16.34 5.33 -10.05
C ARG A 373 15.22 4.75 -9.19
N LEU A 374 14.12 4.36 -9.83
CA LEU A 374 12.95 3.87 -9.13
C LEU A 374 13.22 2.45 -8.64
N GLN A 375 13.01 2.25 -7.35
CA GLN A 375 13.28 0.98 -6.68
C GLN A 375 12.17 0.61 -5.71
N SER A 376 12.11 -0.67 -5.36
CA SER A 376 11.18 -1.16 -4.35
C SER A 376 11.57 -0.68 -2.94
N SER A 377 10.58 -0.45 -2.07
CA SER A 377 10.83 -0.25 -0.64
C SER A 377 11.02 -1.62 0.03
N GLY A 378 12.11 -1.81 0.79
CA GLY A 378 12.36 -3.06 1.51
C GLY A 378 11.32 -3.39 2.60
N LYS A 379 10.38 -2.47 2.88
CA LYS A 379 9.30 -2.63 3.86
C LYS A 379 7.93 -2.91 3.23
N SER A 380 7.79 -2.80 1.90
CA SER A 380 6.51 -3.01 1.24
C SER A 380 6.29 -4.47 0.86
N PHE A 381 5.02 -4.84 0.67
CA PHE A 381 4.67 -6.07 -0.01
C PHE A 381 5.22 -6.04 -1.46
N ARG A 382 5.83 -7.14 -1.90
CA ARG A 382 6.51 -7.28 -3.21
C ARG A 382 5.64 -8.02 -4.20
N LEU A 383 5.77 -7.68 -5.48
CA LEU A 383 5.02 -8.32 -6.55
C LEU A 383 5.50 -9.76 -6.74
N ALA A 384 4.57 -10.71 -6.67
CA ALA A 384 4.82 -12.14 -6.84
C ALA A 384 4.28 -12.67 -8.17
N GLY A 385 3.26 -12.03 -8.74
CA GLY A 385 2.65 -12.49 -10.00
C GLY A 385 1.49 -11.62 -10.48
N MET A 386 0.91 -12.03 -11.61
CA MET A 386 -0.26 -11.39 -12.21
C MET A 386 -1.18 -12.43 -12.83
N LYS A 387 -2.49 -12.21 -12.71
CA LYS A 387 -3.54 -12.96 -13.41
C LYS A 387 -4.44 -12.00 -14.17
N VAL A 388 -4.83 -12.36 -15.39
CA VAL A 388 -5.78 -11.59 -16.21
C VAL A 388 -6.97 -12.46 -16.56
N GLY A 389 -8.18 -11.90 -16.44
CA GLY A 389 -9.44 -12.58 -16.70
C GLY A 389 -10.56 -11.61 -17.09
N PRO A 390 -11.79 -12.10 -17.26
CA PRO A 390 -12.96 -11.24 -17.40
C PRO A 390 -13.24 -10.49 -16.08
N CYS A 391 -14.00 -9.38 -16.15
CA CYS A 391 -14.55 -8.73 -14.96
C CYS A 391 -15.46 -9.69 -14.18
N VAL A 392 -15.59 -9.48 -12.87
CA VAL A 392 -16.42 -10.34 -12.01
C VAL A 392 -17.72 -9.65 -11.64
N LYS A 393 -18.79 -10.42 -11.46
CA LYS A 393 -20.05 -9.88 -10.97
C LYS A 393 -19.88 -9.40 -9.52
N PRO A 394 -20.19 -8.12 -9.20
CA PRO A 394 -20.19 -7.66 -7.81
C PRO A 394 -21.32 -8.29 -6.98
N TYR A 395 -22.44 -8.60 -7.63
CA TYR A 395 -23.62 -9.27 -7.06
C TYR A 395 -24.42 -9.99 -8.15
N GLU A 396 -25.30 -10.90 -7.75
CA GLU A 396 -26.22 -11.56 -8.68
C GLU A 396 -27.29 -10.58 -9.18
N TRP A 397 -27.46 -10.53 -10.50
CA TRP A 397 -28.55 -9.80 -11.13
C TRP A 397 -28.96 -10.48 -12.43
N LYS A 398 -30.24 -10.36 -12.77
CA LYS A 398 -30.80 -10.79 -14.04
C LYS A 398 -31.76 -9.70 -14.54
N PRO A 399 -31.83 -9.44 -15.87
CA PRO A 399 -32.79 -8.51 -16.42
C PRO A 399 -34.21 -8.84 -15.95
N LYS A 400 -34.90 -7.82 -15.43
CA LYS A 400 -36.30 -7.85 -14.98
C LYS A 400 -36.87 -6.45 -15.17
N CYS A 401 -38.18 -6.29 -14.91
CA CYS A 401 -38.78 -4.96 -14.82
C CYS A 401 -38.48 -4.08 -16.04
N ASN A 402 -38.74 -4.59 -17.24
CA ASN A 402 -38.51 -3.92 -18.53
C ASN A 402 -37.05 -3.49 -18.82
N ALA A 403 -36.07 -3.97 -18.05
CA ALA A 403 -34.67 -3.81 -18.42
C ALA A 403 -34.36 -4.57 -19.73
N PRO A 404 -33.49 -4.02 -20.60
CA PRO A 404 -33.03 -4.73 -21.79
C PRO A 404 -32.43 -6.11 -21.45
N ILE A 405 -32.84 -7.14 -22.21
CA ILE A 405 -32.51 -8.55 -21.93
C ILE A 405 -31.03 -8.89 -22.22
N ASP A 406 -30.35 -8.05 -22.99
CA ASP A 406 -29.01 -8.25 -23.54
C ASP A 406 -27.93 -7.42 -22.82
N ILE A 407 -28.25 -6.81 -21.67
CA ILE A 407 -27.25 -6.11 -20.84
C ILE A 407 -26.20 -7.14 -20.36
N PRO A 408 -24.90 -6.96 -20.71
CA PRO A 408 -23.85 -7.83 -20.21
C PRO A 408 -23.71 -7.70 -18.69
N TRP A 409 -23.82 -8.83 -17.97
CA TRP A 409 -23.57 -8.88 -16.53
C TRP A 409 -22.74 -10.13 -16.17
N PRO A 410 -21.51 -9.98 -15.65
CA PRO A 410 -20.81 -8.71 -15.36
C PRO A 410 -20.55 -7.86 -16.61
N ALA A 411 -20.28 -6.58 -16.41
CA ALA A 411 -19.88 -5.69 -17.51
C ALA A 411 -18.66 -6.25 -18.25
N LEU A 412 -18.64 -6.10 -19.57
CA LEU A 412 -17.51 -6.55 -20.39
C LEU A 412 -16.25 -5.75 -20.06
N GLY A 413 -15.09 -6.40 -20.13
CA GLY A 413 -13.81 -5.79 -19.78
C GLY A 413 -12.78 -6.81 -19.35
N ARG A 414 -11.71 -6.31 -18.69
CA ARG A 414 -10.63 -7.12 -18.14
C ARG A 414 -10.44 -6.85 -16.66
N ARG A 415 -10.32 -7.93 -15.88
CA ARG A 415 -9.80 -7.91 -14.51
C ARG A 415 -8.33 -8.29 -14.52
N VAL A 416 -7.51 -7.49 -13.87
CA VAL A 416 -6.11 -7.78 -13.56
C VAL A 416 -5.98 -7.97 -12.05
N THR A 417 -5.35 -9.06 -11.64
CA THR A 417 -5.01 -9.31 -10.24
C THR A 417 -3.50 -9.36 -10.12
N PHE A 418 -2.92 -8.39 -9.43
CA PHE A 418 -1.51 -8.42 -9.03
C PHE A 418 -1.41 -9.08 -7.66
N GLU A 419 -0.61 -10.13 -7.58
CA GLU A 419 -0.43 -10.93 -6.36
C GLU A 419 0.81 -10.44 -5.63
N PHE A 420 0.68 -10.15 -4.34
CA PHE A 420 1.76 -9.65 -3.51
C PHE A 420 2.11 -10.58 -2.36
N ALA A 421 3.41 -10.68 -2.09
CA ALA A 421 4.01 -11.45 -1.01
C ALA A 421 4.62 -10.52 0.05
N PRO A 422 4.69 -10.96 1.32
CA PRO A 422 5.24 -10.14 2.39
C PRO A 422 6.74 -9.92 2.20
N PRO A 423 7.31 -8.82 2.73
CA PRO A 423 8.75 -8.58 2.65
C PRO A 423 9.55 -9.67 3.38
N GLU A 424 10.61 -10.17 2.75
CA GLU A 424 11.38 -11.36 3.20
C GLU A 424 11.91 -11.26 4.64
N ASN A 425 12.23 -10.05 5.10
CA ASN A 425 12.78 -9.80 6.43
C ASN A 425 11.74 -9.37 7.47
N ASN A 426 10.45 -9.66 7.25
CA ASN A 426 9.38 -9.33 8.19
C ASN A 426 8.61 -10.57 8.63
N ALA A 427 9.13 -11.23 9.68
CA ALA A 427 8.50 -12.42 10.27
C ALA A 427 7.07 -12.17 10.77
N ALA A 428 6.71 -10.92 11.11
CA ALA A 428 5.36 -10.59 11.56
C ALA A 428 4.30 -10.65 10.43
N LEU A 429 4.73 -10.55 9.17
CA LEU A 429 3.86 -10.59 7.99
C LEU A 429 3.90 -11.95 7.27
N ALA A 430 4.69 -12.91 7.76
CA ALA A 430 4.86 -14.21 7.13
C ALA A 430 3.51 -14.95 7.00
N GLY A 431 3.20 -15.40 5.78
CA GLY A 431 1.94 -16.08 5.45
C GLY A 431 0.76 -15.14 5.14
N LEU A 432 0.94 -13.83 5.19
CA LEU A 432 -0.05 -12.88 4.69
C LEU A 432 0.19 -12.60 3.20
N HIS A 433 -0.87 -12.63 2.40
CA HIS A 433 -0.81 -12.34 0.97
C HIS A 433 -1.85 -11.29 0.61
N ILE A 434 -1.54 -10.41 -0.33
CA ILE A 434 -2.46 -9.36 -0.78
C ILE A 434 -2.63 -9.46 -2.29
N ASP A 435 -3.87 -9.56 -2.73
CA ASP A 435 -4.22 -9.55 -4.14
C ASP A 435 -4.84 -8.20 -4.47
N LEU A 436 -4.16 -7.37 -5.28
CA LEU A 436 -4.71 -6.11 -5.78
C LEU A 436 -5.45 -6.35 -7.08
N HIS A 437 -6.72 -5.97 -7.11
CA HIS A 437 -7.60 -6.18 -8.25
C HIS A 437 -7.90 -4.85 -8.95
N TYR A 438 -7.68 -4.83 -10.26
CA TYR A 438 -8.08 -3.76 -11.16
C TYR A 438 -9.11 -4.29 -12.15
N GLU A 439 -10.17 -3.54 -12.41
CA GLU A 439 -11.02 -3.78 -13.59
C GLU A 439 -11.05 -2.56 -14.48
N ILE A 440 -10.94 -2.81 -15.78
CA ILE A 440 -11.12 -1.83 -16.84
C ILE A 440 -12.23 -2.33 -17.76
N TYR A 441 -13.21 -1.48 -18.03
CA TYR A 441 -14.47 -1.87 -18.66
C TYR A 441 -14.51 -1.45 -20.13
N ASP A 442 -15.13 -2.25 -20.99
CA ASP A 442 -15.30 -1.90 -22.39
C ASP A 442 -16.24 -0.68 -22.52
N GLY A 443 -15.92 0.22 -23.45
CA GLY A 443 -16.84 1.27 -23.88
C GLY A 443 -17.05 2.47 -22.94
N ILE A 444 -16.45 2.48 -21.74
CA ILE A 444 -16.57 3.58 -20.76
C ILE A 444 -15.21 3.97 -20.15
N PRO A 445 -15.00 5.23 -19.75
CA PRO A 445 -13.71 5.71 -19.22
C PRO A 445 -13.55 5.45 -17.72
N VAL A 446 -13.72 4.20 -17.32
CA VAL A 446 -13.87 3.80 -15.91
C VAL A 446 -12.88 2.71 -15.55
N MET A 447 -12.27 2.87 -14.38
CA MET A 447 -11.51 1.81 -13.72
C MET A 447 -12.07 1.53 -12.33
N MET A 448 -12.00 0.28 -11.89
CA MET A 448 -12.29 -0.13 -10.52
C MET A 448 -11.02 -0.68 -9.88
N LYS A 449 -10.83 -0.41 -8.59
CA LYS A 449 -9.77 -0.98 -7.77
C LYS A 449 -10.30 -1.51 -6.44
N THR A 450 -9.82 -2.66 -6.02
CA THR A 450 -10.04 -3.23 -4.68
C THR A 450 -8.86 -4.15 -4.31
N PHE A 451 -8.82 -4.66 -3.08
CA PHE A 451 -7.85 -5.67 -2.67
C PHE A 451 -8.48 -6.75 -1.79
N THR A 452 -7.86 -7.93 -1.81
CA THR A 452 -8.14 -9.02 -0.88
C THR A 452 -6.89 -9.33 -0.07
N LEU A 453 -6.99 -9.29 1.26
CA LEU A 453 -5.98 -9.83 2.17
C LEU A 453 -6.32 -11.30 2.47
N ARG A 454 -5.37 -12.21 2.23
CA ARG A 454 -5.48 -13.64 2.56
C ARG A 454 -4.57 -13.97 3.73
N ASN A 455 -5.13 -14.50 4.81
CA ASN A 455 -4.36 -14.94 5.96
C ASN A 455 -4.04 -16.45 5.87
N GLN A 456 -2.85 -16.78 5.38
CA GLN A 456 -2.34 -18.16 5.36
C GLN A 456 -1.34 -18.43 6.49
N SER A 457 -1.24 -17.50 7.45
CA SER A 457 -0.43 -17.69 8.65
C SER A 457 -1.15 -18.57 9.67
N SER A 458 -0.47 -18.91 10.76
CA SER A 458 -1.06 -19.64 11.89
C SER A 458 -1.70 -18.74 12.95
N LYS A 459 -1.72 -17.42 12.74
CA LYS A 459 -2.23 -16.43 13.71
C LYS A 459 -3.31 -15.58 13.07
N GLU A 460 -4.23 -15.06 13.87
CA GLU A 460 -5.14 -14.02 13.40
C GLU A 460 -4.40 -12.69 13.15
N VAL A 461 -4.94 -11.88 12.26
CA VAL A 461 -4.47 -10.52 11.99
C VAL A 461 -5.67 -9.58 11.98
N VAL A 462 -5.51 -8.40 12.56
CA VAL A 462 -6.53 -7.36 12.56
C VAL A 462 -6.22 -6.34 11.47
N VAL A 463 -7.13 -6.16 10.52
CA VAL A 463 -7.11 -5.03 9.58
C VAL A 463 -7.70 -3.83 10.29
N THR A 464 -6.84 -3.01 10.90
CA THR A 464 -7.29 -1.85 11.68
C THR A 464 -7.80 -0.72 10.80
N SER A 465 -7.16 -0.50 9.65
CA SER A 465 -7.55 0.49 8.63
C SER A 465 -6.88 0.18 7.29
N PHE A 466 -7.32 0.80 6.20
CA PHE A 466 -6.68 0.68 4.90
C PHE A 466 -6.88 1.92 4.01
N GLU A 467 -6.01 2.10 3.04
CA GLU A 467 -6.15 3.04 1.92
C GLU A 467 -6.10 2.22 0.62
N GLY A 468 -7.26 2.00 0.00
CA GLY A 468 -7.43 1.12 -1.16
C GLY A 468 -7.05 1.77 -2.50
N GLU A 469 -7.06 3.10 -2.55
CA GLU A 469 -6.48 3.88 -3.64
C GLU A 469 -5.71 5.05 -3.05
N HIS A 470 -4.51 5.28 -3.57
CA HIS A 470 -3.61 6.34 -3.11
C HIS A 470 -2.91 6.96 -4.33
N LEU A 471 -3.48 8.02 -4.90
CA LEU A 471 -3.00 8.61 -6.14
C LEU A 471 -2.59 10.07 -5.96
N ALA A 472 -1.34 10.38 -6.32
CA ALA A 472 -0.90 11.75 -6.51
C ALA A 472 -1.35 12.25 -7.89
N VAL A 473 -2.37 13.09 -7.88
CA VAL A 473 -3.04 13.59 -9.09
C VAL A 473 -2.49 14.97 -9.46
N GLN A 474 -2.52 15.32 -10.74
CA GLN A 474 -2.27 16.67 -11.21
C GLN A 474 -3.34 17.63 -10.67
N PRO A 475 -2.98 18.71 -9.96
CA PRO A 475 -3.93 19.65 -9.36
C PRO A 475 -5.02 20.13 -10.32
N THR A 476 -4.64 20.49 -11.55
CA THR A 476 -5.56 21.00 -12.57
C THR A 476 -6.57 19.95 -13.06
N ASN A 477 -6.20 18.67 -12.99
CA ASN A 477 -6.97 17.58 -13.56
C ASN A 477 -7.81 16.84 -12.51
N SER A 478 -7.52 17.02 -11.21
CA SER A 478 -8.29 16.41 -10.11
C SER A 478 -9.80 16.68 -10.21
N LYS A 479 -10.18 17.89 -10.65
CA LYS A 479 -11.58 18.32 -10.85
C LYS A 479 -12.30 17.61 -12.00
N MET A 480 -11.56 16.94 -12.89
CA MET A 480 -12.13 16.11 -13.96
C MET A 480 -12.32 14.65 -13.54
N MET A 481 -11.88 14.26 -12.34
CA MET A 481 -12.12 12.91 -11.81
C MET A 481 -13.46 12.85 -11.09
N HIS A 482 -14.22 11.78 -11.33
CA HIS A 482 -15.29 11.35 -10.43
C HIS A 482 -14.85 10.05 -9.75
N VAL A 483 -14.86 10.03 -8.43
CA VAL A 483 -14.37 8.87 -7.66
C VAL A 483 -15.36 8.54 -6.55
N GLU A 484 -15.84 7.31 -6.52
CA GLU A 484 -16.78 6.80 -5.51
C GLU A 484 -16.44 5.36 -5.12
N SER A 485 -17.12 4.85 -4.10
CA SER A 485 -17.00 3.44 -3.71
C SER A 485 -18.35 2.74 -3.64
N ASP A 486 -18.35 1.40 -3.68
CA ASP A 486 -19.54 0.58 -3.35
C ASP A 486 -19.77 0.44 -1.84
N TYR A 487 -18.92 1.06 -1.03
CA TYR A 487 -19.15 1.25 0.39
C TYR A 487 -20.08 2.46 0.58
N SER A 488 -21.38 2.20 0.45
CA SER A 488 -22.39 3.25 0.39
C SER A 488 -23.37 3.18 1.56
N PHE A 489 -23.17 4.07 2.52
CA PHE A 489 -24.26 4.69 3.28
C PHE A 489 -24.60 6.02 2.59
N ALA A 490 -25.80 6.58 2.78
CA ALA A 490 -26.20 7.84 2.12
C ALA A 490 -25.25 9.03 2.41
N LEU A 491 -24.35 8.85 3.38
CA LEU A 491 -23.36 9.82 3.80
C LEU A 491 -21.90 9.39 3.53
N ALA A 492 -21.67 8.18 3.04
CA ALA A 492 -20.34 7.68 2.64
C ALA A 492 -19.74 8.42 1.43
N ASN A 493 -20.53 9.23 0.73
CA ASN A 493 -20.09 10.19 -0.29
C ASN A 493 -20.59 11.63 0.01
N PHE A 494 -20.91 11.93 1.28
CA PHE A 494 -21.43 13.23 1.71
C PHE A 494 -20.49 14.38 1.38
N ARG A 495 -21.07 15.45 0.83
CA ARG A 495 -20.49 16.79 0.81
C ARG A 495 -21.56 17.78 1.26
N GLU A 496 -21.19 18.67 2.18
CA GLU A 496 -22.08 19.65 2.81
C GLU A 496 -22.91 20.47 1.80
N THR A 497 -22.34 20.73 0.62
CA THR A 497 -22.92 21.62 -0.39
C THR A 497 -23.63 20.92 -1.55
N SER A 498 -23.66 19.58 -1.64
CA SER A 498 -24.09 18.90 -2.88
C SER A 498 -24.81 17.57 -2.75
N SER A 499 -24.91 16.96 -1.56
CA SER A 499 -25.81 15.82 -1.38
C SER A 499 -27.23 16.29 -1.06
N GLY A 500 -28.26 15.54 -1.49
CA GLY A 500 -29.65 15.83 -1.11
C GLY A 500 -29.85 15.90 0.41
N LEU A 501 -29.08 15.11 1.17
CA LEU A 501 -29.02 15.18 2.64
C LEU A 501 -28.24 16.40 3.16
N GLY A 502 -27.24 16.92 2.44
CA GLY A 502 -26.56 18.19 2.74
C GLY A 502 -27.52 19.38 2.71
N ILE A 503 -28.50 19.36 1.80
CA ILE A 503 -29.59 20.35 1.76
C ILE A 503 -30.53 20.19 2.97
N HIS A 504 -30.86 18.96 3.37
CA HIS A 504 -31.67 18.70 4.57
C HIS A 504 -30.93 19.06 5.88
N ALA A 505 -29.60 18.88 5.91
CA ALA A 505 -28.73 19.11 7.06
C ALA A 505 -28.33 20.59 7.23
N ALA A 506 -28.05 21.31 6.14
CA ALA A 506 -27.73 22.74 6.14
C ALA A 506 -28.92 23.62 6.55
N GLY A 507 -30.14 23.08 6.47
CA GLY A 507 -31.37 23.79 6.83
C GLY A 507 -31.59 23.98 8.34
N SER A 508 -31.02 23.17 9.23
CA SER A 508 -31.08 23.42 10.70
C SER A 508 -30.18 22.50 11.55
N ARG A 509 -29.26 23.12 12.32
CA ARG A 509 -28.56 22.71 13.56
C ARG A 509 -27.22 21.93 13.50
N ALA A 510 -26.26 22.51 14.23
CA ALA A 510 -24.94 22.05 14.73
C ALA A 510 -23.85 21.71 13.69
N PRO A 511 -22.55 22.03 13.96
CA PRO A 511 -21.45 21.56 13.12
C PRO A 511 -21.35 20.03 13.23
N PHE A 512 -21.56 19.35 12.11
CA PHE A 512 -21.48 17.90 12.01
C PHE A 512 -20.05 17.41 12.29
N LYS A 513 -19.90 16.28 13.01
CA LYS A 513 -18.60 15.67 13.32
C LYS A 513 -18.33 14.48 12.41
N GLU A 514 -17.07 14.29 12.03
CA GLU A 514 -16.64 13.29 11.02
C GLU A 514 -17.08 11.84 11.33
N TYR A 515 -17.19 11.48 12.62
CA TYR A 515 -17.59 10.14 13.08
C TYR A 515 -19.11 9.90 13.12
N TYR A 516 -19.95 10.92 12.92
CA TYR A 516 -21.41 10.75 12.96
C TYR A 516 -21.99 10.19 11.66
N LEU A 517 -21.32 10.43 10.53
CA LEU A 517 -21.92 10.27 9.21
C LEU A 517 -21.09 9.38 8.28
N GLY A 518 -20.05 8.72 8.79
CA GLY A 518 -19.15 7.92 7.98
C GLY A 518 -18.68 8.65 6.71
N GLY A 519 -18.23 9.91 6.83
CA GLY A 519 -18.11 10.78 5.65
C GLY A 519 -17.28 10.19 4.51
N GLY A 520 -17.53 10.64 3.27
CA GLY A 520 -16.70 10.45 2.06
C GLY A 520 -15.58 9.40 2.13
N THR A 521 -15.75 8.20 1.56
CA THR A 521 -14.66 7.21 1.48
C THR A 521 -13.59 7.58 0.46
N THR A 522 -13.81 8.62 -0.34
CA THR A 522 -12.87 9.14 -1.33
C THR A 522 -12.64 10.62 -1.07
N ARG A 523 -11.38 11.02 -0.86
CA ARG A 523 -11.03 12.40 -0.52
C ARG A 523 -9.80 12.84 -1.27
N PHE A 524 -9.85 14.06 -1.76
CA PHE A 524 -8.68 14.79 -2.18
C PHE A 524 -8.16 15.57 -0.97
N LYS A 525 -6.90 15.34 -0.61
CA LYS A 525 -6.22 16.01 0.50
C LYS A 525 -4.91 16.63 0.01
N ARG A 526 -4.34 17.52 0.81
CA ARG A 526 -2.99 18.03 0.58
C ARG A 526 -2.00 16.88 0.68
N ASP A 527 -1.12 16.74 -0.30
CA ASP A 527 -0.06 15.74 -0.28
C ASP A 527 1.05 16.19 0.69
N PRO A 528 1.28 15.50 1.82
CA PRO A 528 2.29 15.91 2.79
C PRO A 528 3.72 15.80 2.24
N ASN A 529 3.92 15.06 1.15
CA ASN A 529 5.22 14.85 0.52
C ASN A 529 5.45 15.76 -0.69
N TRP A 530 4.54 16.69 -0.99
CA TRP A 530 4.64 17.60 -2.12
C TRP A 530 4.46 19.05 -1.67
N GLY A 531 5.56 19.82 -1.72
CA GLY A 531 5.63 21.18 -1.18
C GLY A 531 5.49 22.31 -2.21
N SER A 532 5.15 22.03 -3.47
CA SER A 532 5.43 22.96 -4.58
C SER A 532 4.29 23.95 -4.93
N MET A 533 3.27 24.11 -4.09
CA MET A 533 2.37 25.27 -4.20
C MET A 533 2.69 26.24 -3.06
N ALA A 534 3.34 27.34 -3.41
CA ALA A 534 3.36 28.54 -2.58
C ALA A 534 1.92 29.05 -2.51
N THR A 535 1.18 28.61 -1.49
CA THR A 535 -0.10 29.22 -1.11
C THR A 535 0.24 30.64 -0.63
N LEU A 536 -0.04 31.67 -1.43
CA LEU A 536 0.31 33.05 -1.06
C LEU A 536 -0.53 33.52 0.14
N ASN A 537 -1.75 32.98 0.31
CA ASN A 537 -2.59 33.10 1.51
C ASN A 537 -3.84 32.19 1.43
N PRO A 538 -4.52 31.91 2.57
CA PRO A 538 -5.75 31.09 2.59
C PRO A 538 -6.93 31.61 1.75
N ALA A 539 -6.97 32.91 1.39
CA ALA A 539 -8.07 33.45 0.57
C ALA A 539 -7.92 33.05 -0.90
N GLU A 540 -6.68 32.93 -1.40
CA GLU A 540 -6.41 32.41 -2.74
C GLU A 540 -6.78 30.92 -2.84
N ASP A 541 -6.45 30.11 -1.82
CA ASP A 541 -6.79 28.67 -1.77
C ASP A 541 -8.32 28.48 -1.92
N ILE A 542 -9.11 29.24 -1.17
CA ILE A 542 -10.58 29.24 -1.29
C ILE A 542 -11.03 29.68 -2.70
N PHE A 543 -10.41 30.73 -3.26
CA PHE A 543 -10.75 31.23 -4.60
C PHE A 543 -10.49 30.18 -5.69
N VAL A 544 -9.38 29.45 -5.61
CA VAL A 544 -9.05 28.37 -6.56
C VAL A 544 -9.69 27.03 -6.19
N ARG A 545 -10.47 27.00 -5.11
CA ARG A 545 -11.18 25.82 -4.57
C ARG A 545 -10.23 24.70 -4.21
N ASP A 546 -9.20 25.03 -3.44
CA ASP A 546 -8.22 24.12 -2.83
C ASP A 546 -7.64 23.12 -3.84
N ILE A 547 -7.21 23.62 -5.00
CA ILE A 547 -6.71 22.79 -6.11
C ILE A 547 -5.44 21.99 -5.74
N GLU A 548 -4.72 22.47 -4.73
CA GLU A 548 -3.56 21.83 -4.09
C GLU A 548 -3.92 20.56 -3.32
N ASN A 549 -5.21 20.32 -3.03
CA ASN A 549 -5.71 19.02 -2.60
C ASN A 549 -5.69 18.06 -3.80
N ALA A 550 -4.50 17.54 -4.09
CA ALA A 550 -4.22 16.72 -5.26
C ALA A 550 -3.67 15.34 -4.88
N LEU A 551 -4.00 14.86 -3.67
CA LEU A 551 -3.79 13.48 -3.25
C LEU A 551 -5.14 12.81 -3.05
N LEU A 552 -5.51 11.92 -3.96
CA LEU A 552 -6.70 11.09 -3.83
C LEU A 552 -6.40 9.92 -2.89
N ILE A 553 -7.16 9.83 -1.79
CA ILE A 553 -7.17 8.70 -0.87
C ILE A 553 -8.56 8.08 -0.86
N SER A 554 -8.63 6.76 -1.05
CA SER A 554 -9.86 5.99 -0.83
C SER A 554 -9.72 5.09 0.40
N THR A 555 -10.49 5.37 1.45
CA THR A 555 -10.36 4.76 2.79
C THR A 555 -11.71 4.79 3.52
N PRO A 556 -12.04 3.81 4.37
CA PRO A 556 -13.21 3.93 5.23
C PRO A 556 -13.01 5.08 6.23
N PRO A 557 -14.08 5.79 6.60
CA PRO A 557 -14.02 6.90 7.57
C PRO A 557 -13.64 6.43 8.98
N THR A 558 -14.09 5.24 9.35
CA THR A 558 -13.84 4.56 10.63
C THR A 558 -13.58 3.08 10.35
N GLY A 559 -12.76 2.43 11.18
CA GLY A 559 -12.48 0.99 11.08
C GLY A 559 -11.65 0.58 9.85
N PRO A 560 -11.78 -0.69 9.39
CA PRO A 560 -12.82 -1.66 9.77
C PRO A 560 -12.55 -2.42 11.06
N ASN A 561 -11.33 -2.34 11.62
CA ASN A 561 -10.88 -3.13 12.77
C ASN A 561 -11.27 -4.63 12.70
N TRP A 562 -11.17 -5.19 11.49
CA TRP A 562 -11.69 -6.51 11.17
C TRP A 562 -10.67 -7.60 11.49
N THR A 563 -11.08 -8.64 12.24
CA THR A 563 -10.22 -9.79 12.55
C THR A 563 -10.30 -10.84 11.45
N VAL A 564 -9.17 -11.13 10.81
CA VAL A 564 -9.01 -12.18 9.79
C VAL A 564 -8.36 -13.40 10.42
N LYS A 565 -9.12 -14.49 10.58
CA LYS A 565 -8.60 -15.72 11.20
C LYS A 565 -7.68 -16.50 10.24
N PRO A 566 -6.89 -17.46 10.74
CA PRO A 566 -6.12 -18.37 9.89
C PRO A 566 -7.02 -19.06 8.84
N GLY A 567 -6.63 -18.97 7.57
CA GLY A 567 -7.36 -19.53 6.43
C GLY A 567 -8.48 -18.65 5.87
N GLU A 568 -8.79 -17.51 6.51
CA GLU A 568 -9.81 -16.57 6.04
C GLU A 568 -9.21 -15.43 5.20
N SER A 569 -10.09 -14.61 4.63
CA SER A 569 -9.75 -13.41 3.86
C SER A 569 -10.56 -12.19 4.29
N PHE A 570 -10.04 -11.03 3.95
CA PHE A 570 -10.73 -9.74 4.04
C PHE A 570 -10.77 -9.10 2.65
N ASP A 571 -11.96 -8.71 2.20
CA ASP A 571 -12.17 -8.01 0.94
C ASP A 571 -12.46 -6.54 1.21
N ALA A 572 -11.65 -5.65 0.64
CA ALA A 572 -11.91 -4.22 0.71
C ALA A 572 -13.07 -3.83 -0.22
N PHE A 573 -13.70 -2.68 0.07
CA PHE A 573 -14.67 -2.12 -0.87
C PHE A 573 -14.03 -1.78 -2.22
N ARG A 574 -14.85 -1.64 -3.25
CA ARG A 574 -14.43 -1.24 -4.60
C ARG A 574 -14.42 0.27 -4.70
N THR A 575 -13.33 0.83 -5.20
CA THR A 575 -13.23 2.23 -5.59
C THR A 575 -13.36 2.32 -7.10
N PHE A 576 -14.33 3.09 -7.59
CA PHE A 576 -14.53 3.38 -9.00
C PHE A 576 -14.04 4.77 -9.33
N THR A 577 -13.29 4.89 -10.41
CA THR A 577 -12.75 6.14 -10.92
C THR A 577 -13.20 6.34 -12.36
N ILE A 578 -13.97 7.39 -12.61
CA ILE A 578 -14.28 7.90 -13.95
C ILE A 578 -13.30 9.02 -14.26
N LEU A 579 -12.59 8.90 -15.38
CA LEU A 579 -11.75 9.99 -15.90
C LEU A 579 -12.58 10.78 -16.93
N ASN A 580 -13.07 11.95 -16.55
CA ASN A 580 -13.73 12.84 -17.50
C ASN A 580 -12.69 13.60 -18.34
N ASP A 581 -13.13 14.09 -19.48
CA ASP A 581 -12.34 14.94 -20.38
C ASP A 581 -12.66 16.44 -20.22
N THR A 582 -13.50 16.79 -19.24
CA THR A 582 -13.96 18.16 -19.01
C THR A 582 -14.39 18.39 -17.56
N THR A 583 -14.50 19.66 -17.17
CA THR A 583 -15.16 20.12 -15.95
C THR A 583 -16.58 20.63 -16.20
N GLU A 584 -17.17 20.38 -17.38
CA GLU A 584 -18.55 20.74 -17.70
C GLU A 584 -19.54 19.75 -17.06
N ASP A 585 -20.52 20.26 -16.31
CA ASP A 585 -21.38 19.47 -15.43
C ASP A 585 -22.29 18.51 -16.19
N GLU A 586 -22.94 18.94 -17.28
CA GLU A 586 -23.86 18.12 -18.07
C GLU A 586 -23.16 16.87 -18.62
N ARG A 587 -21.98 17.06 -19.21
CA ARG A 587 -21.14 15.98 -19.74
C ARG A 587 -20.71 15.02 -18.64
N ARG A 588 -20.28 15.51 -17.47
CA ARG A 588 -19.93 14.64 -16.33
C ARG A 588 -21.14 13.84 -15.84
N PHE A 589 -22.32 14.44 -15.75
CA PHE A 589 -23.53 13.73 -15.34
C PHE A 589 -23.98 12.69 -16.37
N LEU A 590 -23.83 12.97 -17.67
CA LEU A 590 -24.06 11.97 -18.72
C LEU A 590 -23.08 10.80 -18.60
N ALA A 591 -21.81 11.07 -18.28
CA ALA A 591 -20.81 10.04 -18.01
C ALA A 591 -21.17 9.17 -16.80
N GLN A 592 -21.57 9.79 -15.68
CA GLN A 592 -22.05 9.07 -14.49
C GLN A 592 -23.28 8.21 -14.77
N ARG A 593 -24.25 8.70 -15.57
CA ARG A 593 -25.42 7.91 -15.99
C ARG A 593 -25.00 6.66 -16.79
N ARG A 594 -24.02 6.78 -17.70
CA ARG A 594 -23.47 5.62 -18.44
C ARG A 594 -22.74 4.66 -17.52
N PHE A 595 -21.97 5.18 -16.56
CA PHE A 595 -21.33 4.39 -15.51
C PHE A 595 -22.35 3.54 -14.73
N TYR A 596 -23.41 4.15 -14.18
CA TYR A 596 -24.43 3.40 -13.42
C TYR A 596 -25.19 2.40 -14.28
N LYS A 597 -25.56 2.76 -15.52
CA LYS A 597 -26.22 1.81 -16.42
C LYS A 597 -25.37 0.59 -16.76
N THR A 598 -24.05 0.71 -16.70
CA THR A 598 -23.10 -0.37 -17.01
C THR A 598 -22.73 -1.20 -15.78
N LEU A 599 -22.46 -0.54 -14.65
CA LEU A 599 -21.92 -1.18 -13.43
C LEU A 599 -22.95 -1.38 -12.32
N ALA A 600 -24.15 -0.83 -12.49
CA ALA A 600 -25.33 -1.05 -11.67
C ALA A 600 -26.55 -1.32 -12.57
N PRO A 601 -26.61 -2.47 -13.25
CA PRO A 601 -27.55 -2.72 -14.35
C PRO A 601 -29.02 -2.65 -13.94
N GLN A 602 -29.34 -2.83 -12.64
CA GLN A 602 -30.66 -2.59 -12.06
C GLN A 602 -31.17 -1.16 -12.28
N SER A 603 -30.29 -0.19 -12.56
CA SER A 603 -30.68 1.18 -12.95
C SER A 603 -31.33 1.27 -14.33
N ASN A 604 -31.29 0.19 -15.11
CA ASN A 604 -32.03 0.05 -16.37
C ASN A 604 -33.42 -0.60 -16.17
N GLU A 605 -33.80 -0.94 -14.94
CA GLU A 605 -35.15 -1.41 -14.62
C GLU A 605 -36.12 -0.23 -14.59
N HIS A 606 -37.29 -0.40 -15.19
CA HIS A 606 -38.33 0.61 -15.32
C HIS A 606 -39.70 -0.03 -15.03
N LEU A 607 -40.41 0.53 -14.06
CA LEU A 607 -41.75 0.08 -13.63
C LEU A 607 -42.69 1.27 -13.50
N PHE A 608 -43.95 1.07 -13.84
CA PHE A 608 -45.02 1.98 -13.41
C PHE A 608 -45.60 1.53 -12.07
N GLU A 609 -45.49 2.38 -11.05
CA GLU A 609 -45.98 2.10 -9.69
C GLU A 609 -47.14 3.01 -9.26
N VAL A 610 -48.02 2.48 -8.40
CA VAL A 610 -49.06 3.23 -7.69
C VAL A 610 -48.85 3.14 -6.19
N HIS A 611 -48.94 4.29 -5.51
CA HIS A 611 -48.89 4.34 -4.05
C HIS A 611 -50.29 4.05 -3.46
N ALA A 612 -50.37 3.02 -2.62
CA ALA A 612 -51.60 2.57 -1.99
C ALA A 612 -52.00 3.47 -0.80
N PRO A 613 -53.30 3.53 -0.44
CA PRO A 613 -53.72 4.05 0.87
C PRO A 613 -53.20 3.14 2.01
N SER A 614 -53.23 3.63 3.24
CA SER A 614 -52.83 2.85 4.43
C SER A 614 -53.85 1.74 4.74
N SER A 615 -53.68 0.59 4.10
CA SER A 615 -54.50 -0.60 4.28
C SER A 615 -53.81 -1.83 3.70
N HIS A 616 -54.04 -3.00 4.30
CA HIS A 616 -53.71 -4.31 3.71
C HIS A 616 -54.96 -5.15 3.40
N HIS A 617 -56.16 -4.55 3.40
CA HIS A 617 -57.40 -5.29 3.17
C HIS A 617 -57.82 -5.24 1.70
N ILE A 618 -58.15 -6.40 1.14
CA ILE A 618 -58.53 -6.54 -0.27
C ILE A 618 -59.77 -5.73 -0.65
N LYS A 619 -60.68 -5.47 0.30
CA LYS A 619 -61.85 -4.60 0.06
C LYS A 619 -61.46 -3.19 -0.38
N HIS A 620 -60.31 -2.67 0.09
CA HIS A 620 -59.82 -1.34 -0.25
C HIS A 620 -58.85 -1.36 -1.43
N LEU A 621 -58.03 -2.41 -1.53
CA LEU A 621 -56.98 -2.50 -2.55
C LEU A 621 -57.43 -3.19 -3.85
N GLY A 622 -58.49 -4.01 -3.83
CA GLY A 622 -59.01 -4.72 -5.00
C GLY A 622 -59.39 -3.77 -6.14
N PRO A 623 -60.25 -2.75 -5.91
CA PRO A 623 -60.61 -1.79 -6.95
C PRO A 623 -59.42 -1.00 -7.51
N LEU A 624 -58.41 -0.75 -6.68
CA LEU A 624 -57.17 -0.10 -7.13
C LEU A 624 -56.35 -1.03 -8.04
N LEU A 625 -56.22 -2.31 -7.66
CA LEU A 625 -55.54 -3.33 -8.45
C LEU A 625 -56.24 -3.56 -9.80
N ASP A 626 -57.58 -3.53 -9.84
CA ASP A 626 -58.34 -3.61 -11.08
C ASP A 626 -58.04 -2.42 -12.01
N GLN A 627 -58.03 -1.19 -11.47
CA GLN A 627 -57.67 0.01 -12.24
C GLN A 627 -56.21 0.00 -12.70
N MET A 628 -55.30 -0.46 -11.85
CA MET A 628 -53.90 -0.63 -12.20
C MET A 628 -53.75 -1.59 -13.39
N HIS A 629 -54.48 -2.71 -13.38
CA HIS A 629 -54.49 -3.64 -14.49
C HIS A 629 -55.01 -3.01 -15.79
N GLU A 630 -56.11 -2.25 -15.71
CA GLU A 630 -56.70 -1.55 -16.87
C GLU A 630 -55.73 -0.55 -17.51
N ILE A 631 -54.98 0.20 -16.69
CA ILE A 631 -54.08 1.27 -17.14
C ILE A 631 -52.67 0.74 -17.49
N GLY A 632 -52.29 -0.43 -17.00
CA GLY A 632 -50.99 -1.05 -17.24
C GLY A 632 -49.92 -0.73 -16.19
N PHE A 633 -50.32 -0.45 -14.94
CA PHE A 633 -49.39 -0.35 -13.82
C PHE A 633 -48.90 -1.74 -13.38
N GLU A 634 -47.66 -1.81 -12.90
CA GLU A 634 -46.93 -3.07 -12.69
C GLU A 634 -46.59 -3.34 -11.22
N GLN A 635 -46.68 -2.33 -10.36
CA GLN A 635 -46.35 -2.42 -8.94
C GLN A 635 -47.29 -1.60 -8.06
N LEU A 636 -47.89 -2.24 -7.06
CA LEU A 636 -48.58 -1.59 -5.95
C LEU A 636 -47.58 -1.37 -4.82
N GLN A 637 -47.47 -0.13 -4.37
CA GLN A 637 -46.57 0.29 -3.32
C GLN A 637 -47.37 0.75 -2.10
N ALA A 638 -47.49 -0.10 -1.08
CA ALA A 638 -48.18 0.26 0.17
C ALA A 638 -47.26 1.00 1.16
N PRO A 639 -47.79 1.77 2.12
CA PRO A 639 -47.01 2.21 3.28
C PRO A 639 -46.81 1.04 4.27
N GLU A 640 -45.64 0.94 4.91
CA GLU A 640 -45.44 0.04 6.06
C GLU A 640 -45.81 0.75 7.36
N HIS A 641 -46.84 0.26 8.03
CA HIS A 641 -47.22 0.64 9.40
C HIS A 641 -48.02 -0.50 10.03
N PRO A 642 -48.13 -0.55 11.37
CA PRO A 642 -49.13 -1.38 12.03
C PRO A 642 -50.53 -1.10 11.46
N GLY A 643 -51.22 -2.14 10.98
CA GLY A 643 -52.51 -2.01 10.27
C GLY A 643 -52.41 -1.88 8.74
N SER A 644 -51.20 -1.85 8.18
CA SER A 644 -50.88 -1.98 6.76
C SER A 644 -49.91 -3.16 6.57
N PHE A 645 -49.04 -3.15 5.56
CA PHE A 645 -48.02 -4.18 5.34
C PHE A 645 -46.89 -4.03 6.35
N ASN A 646 -46.67 -5.02 7.23
CA ASN A 646 -45.62 -4.97 8.26
C ASN A 646 -44.61 -6.10 8.06
N TYR A 647 -43.35 -5.75 7.74
CA TYR A 647 -42.29 -6.74 7.50
C TYR A 647 -41.68 -7.33 8.79
N ALA A 648 -41.81 -6.63 9.93
CA ALA A 648 -41.27 -7.09 11.19
C ALA A 648 -42.18 -8.11 11.91
N ASP A 649 -43.47 -8.18 11.54
CA ASP A 649 -44.44 -9.10 12.14
C ASP A 649 -44.58 -10.40 11.30
N ALA A 650 -43.82 -11.43 11.64
CA ALA A 650 -43.93 -12.74 10.99
C ALA A 650 -45.09 -13.62 11.51
N SER A 651 -46.10 -13.05 12.17
CA SER A 651 -47.26 -13.82 12.64
C SER A 651 -48.07 -14.42 11.48
N PRO A 652 -48.67 -15.62 11.67
CA PRO A 652 -49.50 -16.23 10.63
C PRO A 652 -50.66 -15.34 10.16
N GLY A 653 -51.22 -14.52 11.07
CA GLY A 653 -52.31 -13.59 10.75
C GLY A 653 -51.88 -12.47 9.81
N ASN A 654 -50.75 -11.82 10.09
CA ASN A 654 -50.21 -10.76 9.24
C ASN A 654 -49.87 -11.30 7.84
N ILE A 655 -49.17 -12.45 7.79
CA ILE A 655 -48.82 -13.13 6.53
C ILE A 655 -50.07 -13.46 5.71
N ALA A 656 -51.10 -14.07 6.31
CA ALA A 656 -52.33 -14.43 5.60
C ALA A 656 -53.09 -13.21 5.06
N ALA A 657 -53.12 -12.11 5.82
CA ALA A 657 -53.75 -10.86 5.39
C ALA A 657 -53.05 -10.27 4.15
N MET A 658 -51.72 -10.14 4.18
CA MET A 658 -50.96 -9.65 3.03
C MET A 658 -51.00 -10.60 1.84
N LYS A 659 -50.99 -11.92 2.09
CA LYS A 659 -51.09 -12.95 1.05
C LYS A 659 -52.36 -12.79 0.22
N THR A 660 -53.48 -12.46 0.86
CA THR A 660 -54.76 -12.25 0.17
C THR A 660 -54.64 -11.16 -0.91
N VAL A 661 -53.93 -10.07 -0.62
CA VAL A 661 -53.70 -8.98 -1.58
C VAL A 661 -52.71 -9.40 -2.66
N CYS A 662 -51.61 -10.05 -2.28
CA CYS A 662 -50.58 -10.50 -3.22
C CYS A 662 -51.11 -11.54 -4.20
N ASP A 663 -51.93 -12.49 -3.73
CA ASP A 663 -52.57 -13.50 -4.58
C ASP A 663 -53.56 -12.87 -5.57
N TYR A 664 -54.29 -11.82 -5.16
CA TYR A 664 -55.18 -11.08 -6.06
C TYR A 664 -54.38 -10.29 -7.11
N ALA A 665 -53.39 -9.51 -6.68
CA ALA A 665 -52.52 -8.73 -7.58
C ALA A 665 -51.78 -9.61 -8.60
N LYS A 666 -51.39 -10.83 -8.20
CA LYS A 666 -50.72 -11.81 -9.06
C LYS A 666 -51.57 -12.24 -10.25
N GLN A 667 -52.91 -12.19 -10.16
CA GLN A 667 -53.80 -12.50 -11.28
C GLN A 667 -53.61 -11.52 -12.45
N TYR A 668 -53.13 -10.30 -12.17
CA TYR A 668 -52.85 -9.26 -13.14
C TYR A 668 -51.35 -9.04 -13.40
N ASP A 669 -50.48 -9.94 -12.91
CA ASP A 669 -49.02 -9.78 -12.86
C ASP A 669 -48.54 -8.49 -12.16
N ILE A 670 -49.38 -7.90 -11.30
CA ILE A 670 -49.01 -6.74 -10.49
C ILE A 670 -48.17 -7.20 -9.30
N ARG A 671 -47.01 -6.57 -9.11
CA ARG A 671 -46.14 -6.79 -7.95
C ARG A 671 -46.71 -6.03 -6.75
N VAL A 672 -46.58 -6.60 -5.56
CA VAL A 672 -46.91 -5.91 -4.32
C VAL A 672 -45.64 -5.73 -3.51
N GLY A 673 -45.39 -4.49 -3.12
CA GLY A 673 -44.35 -4.09 -2.19
C GLY A 673 -44.89 -3.08 -1.18
N ALA A 674 -44.14 -2.87 -0.11
CA ALA A 674 -44.44 -1.87 0.90
C ALA A 674 -43.19 -1.05 1.26
N TYR A 675 -43.40 0.25 1.51
CA TYR A 675 -42.38 1.23 1.85
C TYR A 675 -41.99 0.93 3.27
N GLN A 676 -40.73 0.63 3.55
CA GLN A 676 -40.28 0.31 4.89
C GLN A 676 -39.31 1.37 5.35
N LEU A 677 -39.60 2.09 6.44
CA LEU A 677 -38.55 2.81 7.14
C LEU A 677 -37.82 1.83 8.07
N MET A 678 -36.68 1.30 7.62
CA MET A 678 -36.09 0.08 8.18
C MET A 678 -35.42 0.31 9.54
N MET A 679 -34.45 1.24 9.60
CA MET A 679 -33.60 1.43 10.80
C MET A 679 -33.83 2.75 11.51
N ALA A 680 -34.19 3.79 10.76
CA ALA A 680 -34.24 5.17 11.24
C ALA A 680 -35.47 5.45 12.09
N SER A 681 -35.31 6.14 13.22
CA SER A 681 -36.38 6.87 13.92
C SER A 681 -37.64 6.06 14.34
N GLN A 682 -37.61 4.72 14.28
CA GLN A 682 -38.74 3.85 14.60
C GLN A 682 -38.86 3.51 16.09
N GLY A 683 -37.77 3.63 16.87
CA GLY A 683 -37.74 3.21 18.27
C GLY A 683 -37.94 1.70 18.43
N TRP A 684 -37.04 0.91 17.83
CA TRP A 684 -37.12 -0.55 17.82
C TRP A 684 -36.93 -1.19 19.21
N GLY A 685 -37.86 -2.07 19.57
CA GLY A 685 -37.81 -2.86 20.80
C GLY A 685 -38.09 -2.07 22.08
N SER A 686 -38.13 -2.79 23.19
CA SER A 686 -38.02 -2.23 24.53
C SER A 686 -36.58 -1.77 24.80
N ARG A 687 -36.38 -0.93 25.83
CA ARG A 687 -35.02 -0.50 26.23
C ARG A 687 -34.12 -1.69 26.60
N GLN A 688 -34.70 -2.83 26.97
CA GLN A 688 -34.02 -4.06 27.35
C GLN A 688 -33.52 -4.89 26.16
N ASP A 689 -34.05 -4.68 24.96
CA ASP A 689 -33.71 -5.48 23.78
C ASP A 689 -32.31 -5.13 23.21
N ASN A 690 -31.72 -4.02 23.66
CA ASN A 690 -30.40 -3.54 23.27
C ASN A 690 -30.18 -3.47 21.75
N PHE A 691 -31.20 -3.00 21.02
CA PHE A 691 -31.15 -2.81 19.56
C PHE A 691 -30.58 -1.46 19.14
N ASN A 692 -30.41 -0.56 20.10
CA ASN A 692 -30.21 0.85 19.85
C ASN A 692 -28.80 1.17 19.37
N CYS A 693 -28.69 1.99 18.33
CA CYS A 693 -27.44 2.67 18.03
C CYS A 693 -27.04 3.55 19.22
N ILE A 694 -25.77 3.46 19.64
CA ILE A 694 -25.18 4.23 20.73
C ILE A 694 -24.32 5.35 20.15
N ASP A 695 -24.70 6.60 20.44
CA ASP A 695 -24.01 7.80 19.99
C ASP A 695 -22.58 7.84 20.55
N PRO A 696 -21.54 8.00 19.72
CA PRO A 696 -20.15 7.93 20.18
C PRO A 696 -19.74 9.03 21.16
N ALA A 697 -20.43 10.19 21.19
CA ALA A 697 -20.08 11.32 22.04
C ALA A 697 -20.74 11.26 23.42
N SER A 698 -22.05 11.01 23.43
CA SER A 698 -22.88 10.94 24.63
C SER A 698 -22.84 9.58 25.31
N LYS A 699 -22.43 8.52 24.58
CA LYS A 699 -22.41 7.12 25.05
C LYS A 699 -23.79 6.62 25.50
N ALA A 700 -24.85 7.19 24.94
CA ALA A 700 -26.23 6.82 25.18
C ALA A 700 -26.92 6.48 23.85
N PRO A 701 -28.10 5.82 23.87
CA PRO A 701 -28.91 5.65 22.67
C PRO A 701 -29.09 6.98 21.93
N GLY A 702 -28.67 7.01 20.66
CA GLY A 702 -28.79 8.19 19.81
C GLY A 702 -28.13 7.98 18.43
N SER A 703 -28.63 8.70 17.43
CA SER A 703 -28.09 8.75 16.07
C SER A 703 -28.43 10.11 15.42
N ALA A 704 -27.84 10.43 14.27
CA ALA A 704 -28.04 11.71 13.59
C ALA A 704 -29.51 11.97 13.20
N PHE A 705 -30.32 10.92 13.05
CA PHE A 705 -31.74 11.00 12.63
C PHE A 705 -32.70 10.58 13.75
N GLY A 706 -32.32 10.71 15.03
CA GLY A 706 -33.11 10.26 16.18
C GLY A 706 -32.71 8.87 16.64
N GLN A 707 -33.58 8.11 17.32
CA GLN A 707 -33.20 6.77 17.78
C GLN A 707 -33.33 5.74 16.66
N SER A 708 -32.19 5.22 16.21
CA SER A 708 -32.10 4.18 15.17
C SER A 708 -31.68 2.83 15.76
N ALA A 709 -32.03 1.73 15.09
CA ALA A 709 -31.45 0.42 15.40
C ALA A 709 -30.02 0.32 14.86
N CYS A 710 -29.14 -0.36 15.57
CA CYS A 710 -27.82 -0.73 15.07
C CYS A 710 -27.93 -1.98 14.20
N GLY A 711 -27.46 -1.90 12.95
CA GLY A 711 -27.48 -3.03 11.99
C GLY A 711 -26.56 -4.19 12.39
N ALA A 712 -25.65 -3.96 13.33
CA ALA A 712 -24.79 -4.97 13.94
C ALA A 712 -25.29 -5.45 15.32
N SER A 713 -26.51 -5.06 15.72
CA SER A 713 -27.18 -5.58 16.93
C SER A 713 -28.06 -6.80 16.62
N ALA A 714 -28.60 -7.43 17.66
CA ALA A 714 -29.58 -8.52 17.53
C ALA A 714 -30.89 -8.08 16.83
N TRP A 715 -31.11 -6.78 16.63
CA TRP A 715 -32.20 -6.28 15.81
C TRP A 715 -32.13 -6.82 14.38
N ALA A 716 -30.94 -6.86 13.77
CA ALA A 716 -30.79 -7.30 12.40
C ALA A 716 -31.20 -8.77 12.24
N ASP A 717 -30.81 -9.62 13.19
CA ASP A 717 -31.16 -11.03 13.22
C ASP A 717 -32.69 -11.23 13.27
N MET A 718 -33.37 -10.48 14.14
CA MET A 718 -34.83 -10.49 14.27
C MET A 718 -35.51 -9.95 13.00
N TYR A 719 -35.13 -8.75 12.58
CA TYR A 719 -35.80 -8.03 11.50
C TYR A 719 -35.66 -8.75 10.17
N PHE A 720 -34.45 -9.11 9.74
CA PHE A 720 -34.25 -9.77 8.45
C PHE A 720 -34.87 -11.17 8.43
N THR A 721 -34.85 -11.90 9.54
CA THR A 721 -35.55 -13.19 9.65
C THR A 721 -37.05 -13.04 9.43
N ASN A 722 -37.67 -12.03 10.06
CA ASN A 722 -39.11 -11.79 9.94
C ASN A 722 -39.47 -11.25 8.55
N MET A 723 -38.69 -10.30 8.04
CA MET A 723 -38.86 -9.72 6.71
C MET A 723 -38.89 -10.79 5.62
N TRP A 724 -37.93 -11.72 5.61
CA TRP A 724 -37.90 -12.80 4.62
C TRP A 724 -39.09 -13.75 4.78
N LYS A 725 -39.46 -14.14 6.01
CA LYS A 725 -40.66 -14.97 6.25
C LYS A 725 -41.94 -14.29 5.75
N VAL A 726 -42.06 -12.98 5.93
CA VAL A 726 -43.19 -12.18 5.47
C VAL A 726 -43.21 -12.12 3.94
N ILE A 727 -42.10 -11.73 3.31
CA ILE A 727 -41.98 -11.62 1.85
C ILE A 727 -42.34 -12.96 1.18
N ASP A 728 -41.74 -14.05 1.64
CA ASP A 728 -41.95 -15.38 1.08
C ASP A 728 -43.37 -15.91 1.38
N GLY A 729 -43.83 -15.76 2.62
CA GLY A 729 -45.13 -16.26 3.07
C GLY A 729 -46.31 -15.56 2.41
N ALA A 730 -46.22 -14.24 2.22
CA ALA A 730 -47.23 -13.46 1.52
C ALA A 730 -47.10 -13.55 -0.01
N GLY A 731 -45.96 -14.01 -0.54
CA GLY A 731 -45.71 -14.02 -1.98
C GLY A 731 -45.48 -12.63 -2.56
N MET A 732 -44.86 -11.74 -1.77
CA MET A 732 -44.49 -10.39 -2.22
C MET A 732 -43.43 -10.48 -3.32
N ARG A 733 -43.46 -9.52 -4.26
CA ARG A 733 -42.56 -9.48 -5.43
C ARG A 733 -41.77 -8.18 -5.53
N ALA A 734 -41.90 -7.30 -4.54
CA ALA A 734 -41.19 -6.04 -4.43
C ALA A 734 -40.93 -5.71 -2.94
N PHE A 735 -39.81 -5.04 -2.68
CA PHE A 735 -39.42 -4.51 -1.38
C PHE A 735 -38.86 -3.11 -1.61
N LYS A 736 -39.37 -2.10 -0.88
CA LYS A 736 -38.96 -0.69 -1.03
C LYS A 736 -38.40 -0.18 0.30
N PRO A 737 -37.14 -0.50 0.60
CA PRO A 737 -36.51 -0.02 1.82
C PRO A 737 -36.23 1.47 1.72
N ASP A 738 -36.55 2.17 2.79
CA ASP A 738 -36.07 3.49 3.17
C ASP A 738 -35.27 3.33 4.48
N GLY A 739 -33.99 3.64 4.47
CA GLY A 739 -33.01 3.19 5.45
C GLY A 739 -32.42 1.82 5.05
N PRO A 740 -31.08 1.69 4.91
CA PRO A 740 -30.10 1.62 6.03
C PRO A 740 -29.15 2.83 6.10
N PHE A 741 -29.64 4.01 5.78
CA PHE A 741 -28.87 5.02 5.06
C PHE A 741 -27.93 5.91 5.86
N HIS A 742 -28.11 6.07 7.16
CA HIS A 742 -27.45 7.19 7.84
C HIS A 742 -25.98 6.94 8.21
N GLY A 743 -25.49 5.70 8.09
CA GLY A 743 -24.06 5.40 8.33
C GLY A 743 -23.60 5.84 9.73
N ASP A 744 -24.53 5.89 10.69
CA ASP A 744 -24.25 6.30 12.06
C ASP A 744 -23.30 5.29 12.70
N CYS A 745 -22.23 5.78 13.29
CA CYS A 745 -21.37 4.92 14.08
C CYS A 745 -22.01 4.55 15.41
N CYS A 746 -22.04 3.25 15.69
CA CYS A 746 -22.48 2.72 16.95
C CYS A 746 -21.27 2.48 17.87
N ALA A 747 -21.29 3.06 19.06
CA ALA A 747 -20.25 2.87 20.08
C ALA A 747 -20.58 1.77 21.10
N ALA A 748 -21.61 0.94 20.85
CA ALA A 748 -21.94 -0.20 21.70
C ALA A 748 -20.77 -1.20 21.74
N THR A 749 -20.57 -1.82 22.90
CA THR A 749 -19.53 -2.83 23.13
C THR A 749 -20.08 -4.22 23.41
N ASP A 750 -21.41 -4.34 23.46
CA ASP A 750 -22.16 -5.54 23.83
C ASP A 750 -23.11 -6.02 22.73
N HIS A 751 -23.03 -5.42 21.54
CA HIS A 751 -23.75 -5.91 20.37
C HIS A 751 -23.09 -7.19 19.82
N PRO A 752 -23.88 -8.14 19.28
CA PRO A 752 -23.38 -9.42 18.81
C PRO A 752 -22.42 -9.34 17.61
N HIS A 753 -22.58 -8.34 16.72
CA HIS A 753 -21.87 -8.30 15.44
C HIS A 753 -20.83 -7.17 15.34
N HIS A 754 -20.60 -6.42 16.41
CA HIS A 754 -19.47 -5.49 16.53
C HIS A 754 -19.11 -5.22 18.00
N LYS A 755 -17.83 -4.91 18.28
CA LYS A 755 -17.28 -4.75 19.64
C LYS A 755 -17.02 -3.31 20.07
N GLY A 756 -17.32 -2.35 19.23
CA GLY A 756 -17.09 -0.94 19.54
C GLY A 756 -17.09 -0.05 18.32
N LEU A 757 -16.74 1.21 18.56
CA LEU A 757 -16.63 2.26 17.55
C LEU A 757 -15.61 1.94 16.46
N GLU A 758 -14.50 1.29 16.81
CA GLU A 758 -13.43 0.96 15.86
C GLU A 758 -13.88 -0.05 14.79
N GLU A 759 -14.93 -0.84 15.07
CA GLU A 759 -15.56 -1.76 14.12
C GLU A 759 -16.77 -1.12 13.41
N CYS A 760 -16.97 0.20 13.55
CA CYS A 760 -17.92 0.95 12.75
C CYS A 760 -17.43 1.02 11.30
N ALA A 761 -17.67 -0.04 10.55
CA ALA A 761 -17.55 -0.08 9.11
C ALA A 761 -18.72 -0.88 8.51
#